data_AF-A0A4R1R5L2-F1
#
_entry.id   AF-A0A4R1R5L2-F1
#
_cell.length_a   1.000
_cell.length_b   1.000
_cell.length_c   1.000
_cell.angle_alpha   90.00
_cell.angle_beta   90.00
_cell.angle_gamma   90.00
#
_symmetry.space_group_name_H-M   'P 1'
#
loop_
_entity.id
_entity.type
_entity.pdbx_description
1 polymer ?
#
loop_
_entity_poly.entity_id
_entity_poly.type
_entity_poly.pdbx_seq_one_letter_code
_entity_poly.pdbx_strand_id
1 'polypeptide(L)'
;MAANIALKTFKGGNVTPQDDAIIHETSIPGAGIFRGCEVSYARGNVLHISQGFGMIRGRFFEMYETEVPVRLADTGQTLNGRIYLHMDLSNADEPIKIMTETAVILSTLMADNNVNYNNSSYDLELANFTVSSTELTDLIQVFSLLKGGSGGGGGVSLERSVNYSLGDMVSNGSAPGWATLYCTQAGTTGVVEPMGYVKITKVGDKVLDGTAVFTARNIIGELDGSLSTLTKLDNQVDALTRQVESVLSNSGNLTIKMTALTDYRALAEYDSNVIYMCYEDANTQKITRIYLGENKIYSDGVKVTYQIDTDYVLSQIVEDGADAVKTAPPVTLNGYEFIGWRQDNTADAKVLKELIIATDEPFSLYAVFIKQAEVSFFASGGTGDMENIETGVLYNNGNAYGESTILPECSFKKTGYAFIGWTSDTLTEPVLPGSTADFSEDAVLYANWIQEKYEFVFTGSYFEFIVPANGVYNLDVFGGQGGSVEYQEQTAKGGKGGHSNGYAYLTKGTKLYIAIGGGAPKVASVSYGNYGYNGGSSGSSYATTNTSYPQSINGGGGGCTHIGTKAGDLKSVTYASLATVLIVAGGGGGASLQYAKGVSNHGGAGGGENGENGSGGALAGRQTSNSAATTSLFGYGESTNYSYGYAGGGGGLYGGSVGQGGQSGAGGSGYIGGVPSFSRNKKYYPATTEQGKNEGNGKATITYVACV
;
A
#
# COMPACT_ATOMS: atom_id res chain seq x y z
N MET A 1 75.79 85.57 28.17
CA MET A 1 77.16 85.06 27.96
C MET A 1 77.01 83.56 27.84
N ALA A 2 77.33 82.98 26.68
CA ALA A 2 77.06 81.58 26.35
C ALA A 2 77.75 80.66 27.35
N ALA A 3 76.99 80.21 28.34
CA ALA A 3 77.42 79.12 29.20
C ALA A 3 77.29 77.86 28.33
N ASN A 4 78.40 77.43 27.74
CA ASN A 4 78.47 76.25 26.88
C ASN A 4 78.10 74.94 27.60
N ILE A 5 77.75 75.02 28.90
CA ILE A 5 77.35 73.92 29.77
C ILE A 5 76.22 74.43 30.67
N ALA A 6 75.13 73.67 30.78
CA ALA A 6 73.99 73.96 31.67
C ALA A 6 73.77 72.79 32.65
N LEU A 7 73.65 73.09 33.94
CA LEU A 7 73.32 72.10 34.98
C LEU A 7 71.79 72.08 35.18
N LYS A 8 71.14 70.92 35.04
CA LYS A 8 69.67 70.78 35.08
C LYS A 8 69.09 70.49 36.46
N THR A 9 69.70 69.58 37.23
CA THR A 9 69.21 69.12 38.53
C THR A 9 69.86 69.89 39.69
N PHE A 10 69.49 71.17 39.87
CA PHE A 10 69.95 72.00 41.00
C PHE A 10 68.79 72.78 41.64
N LYS A 11 69.00 73.29 42.86
CA LYS A 11 67.99 74.07 43.58
C LYS A 11 67.61 75.34 42.81
N GLY A 12 66.37 75.41 42.33
CA GLY A 12 65.85 76.50 41.50
C GLY A 12 65.95 76.26 39.99
N GLY A 13 66.52 75.13 39.55
CA GLY A 13 66.49 74.68 38.16
C GLY A 13 65.18 73.97 37.81
N ASN A 14 64.80 73.99 36.53
CA ASN A 14 63.62 73.29 36.02
C ASN A 14 64.04 72.02 35.27
N VAL A 15 63.57 70.87 35.73
CA VAL A 15 63.65 69.61 34.99
C VAL A 15 62.46 69.56 34.04
N THR A 16 62.72 69.52 32.74
CA THR A 16 61.65 69.43 31.72
C THR A 16 61.24 67.98 31.52
N PRO A 17 60.06 67.69 30.93
CA PRO A 17 59.70 66.33 30.53
C PRO A 17 60.72 65.66 29.62
N GLN A 18 61.46 66.44 28.83
CA GLN A 18 62.58 65.95 28.02
C GLN A 18 63.77 65.50 28.87
N ASP A 19 64.15 66.30 29.87
CA ASP A 19 65.22 65.94 30.81
C ASP A 19 64.85 64.68 31.61
N ASP A 20 63.57 64.52 32.00
CA ASP A 20 63.06 63.36 32.72
C ASP A 20 63.06 62.07 31.89
N ALA A 21 62.64 62.16 30.62
CA ALA A 21 62.68 61.03 29.70
C ALA A 21 64.11 60.51 29.47
N ILE A 22 65.08 61.43 29.35
CA ILE A 22 66.50 61.08 29.20
C ILE A 22 66.99 60.32 30.46
N ILE A 23 66.61 60.77 31.66
CA ILE A 23 66.97 60.07 32.90
C ILE A 23 66.37 58.67 32.92
N HIS A 24 65.08 58.51 32.60
CA HIS A 24 64.43 57.20 32.59
C HIS A 24 65.01 56.23 31.54
N GLU A 25 65.37 56.73 30.36
CA GLU A 25 66.03 55.96 29.33
C GLU A 25 67.36 55.34 29.80
N THR A 26 68.10 56.00 30.70
CA THR A 26 69.33 55.40 31.28
C THR A 26 69.06 54.22 32.20
N SER A 27 67.89 54.18 32.85
CA SER A 27 67.54 53.15 33.83
C SER A 27 66.82 51.96 33.19
N ILE A 28 66.00 52.21 32.17
CA ILE A 28 65.31 51.19 31.38
C ILE A 28 65.53 51.53 29.90
N PRO A 29 66.68 51.14 29.33
CA PRO A 29 66.98 51.42 27.94
C PRO A 29 66.06 50.59 27.04
N GLY A 30 65.35 51.25 26.12
CA GLY A 30 64.55 50.57 25.10
C GLY A 30 63.14 51.13 24.94
N ALA A 31 62.33 50.39 24.18
CA ALA A 31 60.92 50.67 23.97
C ALA A 31 60.14 49.34 24.10
N GLY A 32 58.99 49.37 24.77
CA GLY A 32 58.21 48.16 25.02
C GLY A 32 57.10 48.37 26.03
N ILE A 33 56.46 47.27 26.43
CA ILE A 33 55.26 47.26 27.26
C ILE A 33 55.60 46.72 28.65
N PHE A 34 55.07 47.35 29.70
CA PHE A 34 55.20 46.85 31.07
C PHE A 34 54.08 45.86 31.42
N ARG A 35 52.84 46.19 31.04
CA ARG A 35 51.64 45.37 31.26
C ARG A 35 50.49 45.82 30.37
N GLY A 36 49.66 44.89 29.90
CA GLY A 36 48.49 45.20 29.05
C GLY A 36 48.91 45.50 27.61
N CYS A 37 48.16 46.37 26.91
CA CYS A 37 48.39 46.69 25.49
C CYS A 37 48.35 45.47 24.55
N GLU A 38 47.70 44.39 24.99
CA GLU A 38 47.59 43.15 24.23
C GLU A 38 46.62 43.37 23.07
N VAL A 39 47.05 42.96 21.87
CA VAL A 39 46.23 43.05 20.65
C VAL A 39 45.50 41.72 20.44
N SER A 40 44.19 41.78 20.26
CA SER A 40 43.34 40.62 19.97
C SER A 40 42.32 40.94 18.88
N TYR A 41 41.65 39.92 18.32
CA TYR A 41 40.55 40.14 17.40
C TYR A 41 39.30 40.58 18.15
N ALA A 42 38.68 41.68 17.73
CA ALA A 42 37.41 42.13 18.30
C ALA A 42 36.23 41.54 17.50
N ARG A 43 36.09 41.97 16.24
CA ARG A 43 35.06 41.50 15.30
C ARG A 43 35.41 41.91 13.88
N GLY A 44 35.17 41.01 12.92
CA GLY A 44 35.44 41.28 11.50
C GLY A 44 36.88 41.74 11.26
N ASN A 45 37.03 42.96 10.75
CA ASN A 45 38.31 43.60 10.47
C ASN A 45 38.79 44.55 11.59
N VAL A 46 38.29 44.39 12.81
CA VAL A 46 38.60 45.27 13.95
C VAL A 46 39.46 44.54 14.97
N LEU A 47 40.57 45.17 15.35
CA LEU A 47 41.45 44.72 16.42
C LEU A 47 41.07 45.40 17.73
N HIS A 48 41.12 44.67 18.83
CA HIS A 48 40.98 45.18 20.19
C HIS A 48 42.37 45.31 20.82
N ILE A 49 42.62 46.42 21.51
CA ILE A 49 43.82 46.64 22.32
C ILE A 49 43.38 46.80 23.77
N SER A 50 43.88 45.94 24.66
CA SER A 50 43.57 46.02 26.08
C SER A 50 44.25 47.22 26.76
N GLN A 51 43.64 47.73 27.82
CA GLN A 51 44.24 48.80 28.63
C GLN A 51 45.62 48.38 29.15
N GLY A 52 46.59 49.29 29.15
CA GLY A 52 47.93 48.97 29.62
C GLY A 52 48.88 50.16 29.71
N PHE A 53 50.13 49.85 30.02
CA PHE A 53 51.19 50.83 30.21
C PHE A 53 52.45 50.39 29.47
N GLY A 54 53.12 51.35 28.84
CA GLY A 54 54.39 51.12 28.14
C GLY A 54 55.30 52.32 28.18
N MET A 55 56.48 52.16 27.58
CA MET A 55 57.47 53.22 27.47
C MET A 55 58.19 53.15 26.14
N ILE A 56 58.46 54.31 25.54
CA ILE A 56 59.31 54.46 24.35
C ILE A 56 60.47 55.37 24.74
N ARG A 57 61.69 54.82 24.89
CA ARG A 57 62.92 55.56 25.19
C ARG A 57 62.73 56.53 26.38
N GLY A 58 62.25 56.04 27.52
CA GLY A 58 62.00 56.88 28.70
C GLY A 58 60.70 57.70 28.70
N ARG A 59 59.95 57.76 27.59
CA ARG A 59 58.61 58.37 27.52
C ARG A 59 57.54 57.36 27.91
N PHE A 60 56.90 57.57 29.06
CA PHE A 60 55.82 56.70 29.53
C PHE A 60 54.50 57.03 28.82
N PHE A 61 53.73 55.99 28.49
CA PHE A 61 52.38 56.14 27.95
C PHE A 61 51.41 55.17 28.64
N GLU A 62 50.15 55.60 28.76
CA GLU A 62 49.00 54.77 29.11
C GLU A 62 48.18 54.53 27.85
N MET A 63 47.85 53.27 27.59
CA MET A 63 46.91 52.86 26.56
C MET A 63 45.55 52.62 27.23
N TYR A 64 44.52 53.32 26.78
CA TYR A 64 43.15 52.98 27.14
C TYR A 64 42.63 51.86 26.25
N GLU A 65 41.72 51.06 26.79
CA GLU A 65 41.07 50.00 26.02
C GLU A 65 40.38 50.57 24.78
N THR A 66 40.75 50.09 23.60
CA THR A 66 40.28 50.66 22.34
C THR A 66 40.14 49.60 21.25
N GLU A 67 39.26 49.87 20.30
CA GLU A 67 39.09 49.07 19.09
C GLU A 67 39.58 49.86 17.87
N VAL A 68 40.37 49.21 17.02
CA VAL A 68 41.00 49.82 15.85
C VAL A 68 40.61 49.04 14.59
N PRO A 69 39.84 49.65 13.67
CA PRO A 69 39.52 49.01 12.41
C PRO A 69 40.74 48.97 11.49
N VAL A 70 40.94 47.84 10.82
CA VAL A 70 41.96 47.60 9.81
C VAL A 70 41.31 47.53 8.44
N ARG A 71 41.87 48.20 7.43
CA ARG A 71 41.34 48.11 6.07
C ARG A 71 41.57 46.71 5.48
N LEU A 72 40.52 46.07 4.98
CA LEU A 72 40.60 44.77 4.30
C LEU A 72 41.25 44.89 2.91
N ALA A 73 41.79 43.77 2.41
CA ALA A 73 42.36 43.68 1.07
C ALA A 73 41.27 43.55 -0.01
N ASP A 74 41.60 43.82 -1.27
CA ASP A 74 40.68 43.57 -2.37
C ASP A 74 40.48 42.06 -2.61
N THR A 75 39.36 41.66 -3.22
CA THR A 75 39.01 40.25 -3.44
C THR A 75 40.11 39.49 -4.19
N GLY A 76 40.60 38.40 -3.59
CA GLY A 76 41.66 37.56 -4.15
C GLY A 76 43.09 37.99 -3.80
N GLN A 77 43.26 39.01 -2.95
CA GLN A 77 44.56 39.47 -2.46
C GLN A 77 44.75 39.14 -0.98
N THR A 78 46.00 38.83 -0.62
CA THR A 78 46.46 38.68 0.77
C THR A 78 47.58 39.70 1.02
N LEU A 79 47.42 40.54 2.02
CA LEU A 79 48.39 41.57 2.42
C LEU A 79 48.97 41.26 3.79
N ASN A 80 50.17 41.77 4.05
CA ASN A 80 50.72 41.82 5.40
C ASN A 80 50.17 43.06 6.10
N GLY A 81 49.85 42.92 7.38
CA GLY A 81 49.34 43.97 8.23
C GLY A 81 50.12 44.11 9.53
N ARG A 82 50.19 45.34 10.04
CA ARG A 82 50.84 45.68 11.31
C ARG A 82 50.03 46.75 12.04
N ILE A 83 50.09 46.72 13.37
CA ILE A 83 49.60 47.80 14.24
C ILE A 83 50.72 48.24 15.17
N TYR A 84 50.91 49.55 15.28
CA TYR A 84 52.03 50.15 16.02
C TYR A 84 51.68 51.52 16.60
N LEU A 85 52.42 51.93 17.61
CA LEU A 85 52.34 53.28 18.17
C LEU A 85 53.36 54.17 17.47
N HIS A 86 52.90 55.26 16.88
CA HIS A 86 53.74 56.28 16.29
C HIS A 86 53.87 57.44 17.25
N MET A 87 55.06 57.63 17.82
CA MET A 87 55.40 58.79 18.63
C MET A 87 56.18 59.78 17.77
N ASP A 88 55.73 61.03 17.71
CA ASP A 88 56.41 62.13 17.00
C ASP A 88 56.45 63.35 17.92
N LEU A 89 57.62 63.60 18.52
CA LEU A 89 57.77 64.69 19.49
C LEU A 89 57.82 66.07 18.82
N SER A 90 57.96 66.14 17.49
CA SER A 90 57.83 67.40 16.75
C SER A 90 56.37 67.89 16.69
N ASN A 91 55.41 66.98 16.88
CA ASN A 91 53.99 67.29 16.96
C ASN A 91 53.59 67.58 18.41
N ALA A 92 53.39 68.87 18.72
CA ALA A 92 53.03 69.29 20.07
C ALA A 92 51.57 69.00 20.46
N ASP A 93 50.69 68.77 19.47
CA ASP A 93 49.24 68.61 19.71
C ASP A 93 48.86 67.13 19.90
N GLU A 94 49.45 66.24 19.11
CA GLU A 94 49.21 64.79 19.18
C GLU A 94 50.54 64.03 19.07
N PRO A 95 51.33 63.96 20.15
CA PRO A 95 52.70 63.44 20.11
C PRO A 95 52.77 61.91 20.04
N ILE A 96 51.66 61.18 20.26
CA ILE A 96 51.60 59.73 20.13
C ILE A 96 50.22 59.28 19.64
N LYS A 97 50.17 58.33 18.72
CA LYS A 97 48.94 57.77 18.17
C LYS A 97 49.08 56.30 17.75
N ILE A 98 47.95 55.61 17.63
CA ILE A 98 47.89 54.24 17.11
C ILE A 98 47.75 54.28 15.60
N MET A 99 48.58 53.50 14.90
CA MET A 99 48.61 53.42 13.44
C MET A 99 48.47 51.97 12.99
N THR A 100 47.75 51.76 11.88
CA THR A 100 47.68 50.49 11.17
C THR A 100 48.23 50.65 9.76
N GLU A 101 48.99 49.67 9.29
CA GLU A 101 49.50 49.63 7.93
C GLU A 101 49.20 48.26 7.33
N THR A 102 48.77 48.25 6.07
CA THR A 102 48.47 47.04 5.31
C THR A 102 49.06 47.18 3.90
N ALA A 103 49.96 46.28 3.52
CA ALA A 103 50.65 46.32 2.24
C ALA A 103 51.23 44.94 1.88
N VAL A 104 51.61 44.75 0.62
CA VAL A 104 52.30 43.51 0.21
C VAL A 104 53.67 43.45 0.88
N ILE A 105 54.35 44.60 0.98
CA ILE A 105 55.59 44.80 1.71
C ILE A 105 55.38 46.02 2.61
N LEU A 106 55.51 45.83 3.93
CA LEU A 106 55.32 46.88 4.94
C LEU A 106 56.48 47.88 4.92
N SER A 107 56.18 49.15 5.22
CA SER A 107 57.18 50.20 5.34
C SER A 107 58.14 49.97 6.50
N THR A 108 59.32 50.60 6.43
CA THR A 108 60.30 50.54 7.53
C THR A 108 59.88 51.47 8.65
N LEU A 109 59.92 50.96 9.89
CA LEU A 109 59.60 51.76 11.05
C LEU A 109 60.61 52.85 11.35
N MET A 110 60.11 53.98 11.85
CA MET A 110 60.93 55.02 12.42
C MET A 110 61.45 54.55 13.77
N ALA A 111 62.76 54.61 13.98
CA ALA A 111 63.39 54.17 15.23
C ALA A 111 64.58 55.07 15.58
N ASP A 112 64.35 56.38 15.69
CA ASP A 112 65.43 57.30 16.09
C ASP A 112 65.79 57.07 17.57
N ASN A 113 66.94 56.42 17.80
CA ASN A 113 67.45 56.18 19.15
C ASN A 113 67.70 57.46 19.96
N ASN A 114 67.79 58.62 19.30
CA ASN A 114 67.96 59.92 19.94
C ASN A 114 66.69 60.78 19.91
N VAL A 115 65.50 60.16 19.82
CA VAL A 115 64.20 60.83 19.72
C VAL A 115 64.01 61.95 20.75
N ASN A 116 64.47 61.73 21.99
CA ASN A 116 64.39 62.72 23.07
C ASN A 116 65.26 63.94 22.85
N TYR A 117 66.37 63.84 22.13
CA TYR A 117 67.29 64.95 21.87
C TYR A 117 66.92 65.72 20.61
N ASN A 118 66.47 64.99 19.58
CA ASN A 118 66.19 65.54 18.25
C ASN A 118 64.74 66.03 18.09
N ASN A 119 63.85 65.68 19.02
CA ASN A 119 62.42 65.93 18.92
C ASN A 119 61.81 65.32 17.64
N SER A 120 62.23 64.09 17.32
CA SER A 120 61.88 63.33 16.11
C SER A 120 60.84 62.25 16.43
N SER A 121 60.78 61.20 15.61
CA SER A 121 59.78 60.12 15.72
C SER A 121 60.37 58.74 16.03
N TYR A 122 59.57 57.92 16.70
CA TYR A 122 59.85 56.53 17.03
C TYR A 122 58.57 55.70 17.00
N ASP A 123 58.63 54.54 16.36
CA ASP A 123 57.54 53.59 16.21
C ASP A 123 57.75 52.35 17.08
N LEU A 124 56.75 52.03 17.90
CA LEU A 124 56.70 50.80 18.69
C LEU A 124 55.66 49.85 18.09
N GLU A 125 56.13 48.78 17.45
CA GLU A 125 55.26 47.76 16.87
C GLU A 125 54.62 46.90 17.95
N LEU A 126 53.29 46.70 17.84
CA LEU A 126 52.51 45.94 18.82
C LEU A 126 52.18 44.54 18.31
N ALA A 127 51.69 44.43 17.08
CA ALA A 127 51.34 43.14 16.49
C ALA A 127 51.39 43.16 14.95
N ASN A 128 51.61 41.98 14.38
CA ASN A 128 51.56 41.70 12.94
C ASN A 128 50.44 40.71 12.65
N PHE A 129 49.84 40.78 11.47
CA PHE A 129 48.74 39.93 11.06
C PHE A 129 48.66 39.85 9.53
N THR A 130 47.91 38.89 9.02
CA THR A 130 47.59 38.74 7.61
C THR A 130 46.21 39.35 7.32
N VAL A 131 46.05 40.02 6.19
CA VAL A 131 44.81 40.67 5.78
C VAL A 131 44.29 40.06 4.49
N SER A 132 43.06 39.57 4.52
CA SER A 132 42.32 39.10 3.34
C SER A 132 41.17 40.06 2.99
N SER A 133 40.36 39.70 1.99
CA SER A 133 39.15 40.46 1.64
C SER A 133 37.97 40.25 2.58
N THR A 134 38.06 39.31 3.52
CA THR A 134 36.96 38.96 4.43
C THR A 134 37.33 39.08 5.90
N GLU A 135 38.59 38.82 6.26
CA GLU A 135 39.02 38.74 7.65
C GLU A 135 40.52 39.02 7.84
N LEU A 136 40.89 39.20 9.11
CA LEU A 136 42.27 39.24 9.58
C LEU A 136 42.64 37.86 10.15
N THR A 137 43.80 37.33 9.77
CA THR A 137 44.32 36.04 10.25
C THR A 137 45.75 36.19 10.77
N ASP A 138 46.27 35.18 11.47
CA ASP A 138 47.68 35.11 11.89
C ASP A 138 48.18 36.29 12.77
N LEU A 139 47.33 36.85 13.63
CA LEU A 139 47.70 37.89 14.58
C LEU A 139 48.74 37.38 15.59
N ILE A 140 49.92 37.99 15.53
CA ILE A 140 51.07 37.71 16.38
C ILE A 140 51.48 39.02 17.07
N GLN A 141 51.49 39.04 18.41
CA GLN A 141 52.03 40.16 19.17
C GLN A 141 53.57 40.14 19.12
N VAL A 142 54.18 41.30 18.86
CA VAL A 142 55.62 41.42 18.61
C VAL A 142 56.33 42.42 19.52
N PHE A 143 55.60 43.11 20.39
CA PHE A 143 56.22 44.04 21.34
C PHE A 143 57.07 43.31 22.39
N SER A 144 58.15 43.95 22.82
CA SER A 144 59.00 43.45 23.91
C SER A 144 58.42 43.82 25.28
N LEU A 145 58.42 42.89 26.23
CA LEU A 145 58.10 43.17 27.63
C LEU A 145 59.30 43.80 28.33
N LEU A 146 59.12 45.01 28.87
CA LEU A 146 60.14 45.67 29.68
C LEU A 146 60.11 45.10 31.09
N LYS A 147 61.19 44.40 31.49
CA LYS A 147 61.36 43.92 32.86
C LYS A 147 62.03 45.03 33.68
N GLY A 148 61.42 45.42 34.81
CA GLY A 148 62.02 46.37 35.74
C GLY A 148 63.39 45.88 36.20
N GLY A 149 64.38 46.79 36.25
CA GLY A 149 65.76 46.49 36.62
C GLY A 149 65.84 45.84 38.00
N SER A 150 65.91 44.52 38.03
CA SER A 150 66.07 43.72 39.24
C SER A 150 67.50 43.89 39.76
N GLY A 151 67.63 44.63 40.86
CA GLY A 151 68.84 44.74 41.64
C GLY A 151 69.33 43.36 42.06
N GLY A 152 70.50 42.97 41.53
CA GLY A 152 71.17 41.72 41.85
C GLY A 152 71.63 41.69 43.30
N GLY A 153 70.98 40.84 44.10
CA GLY A 153 71.44 40.46 45.43
C GLY A 153 71.14 38.99 45.67
N GLY A 154 72.18 38.18 45.85
CA GLY A 154 72.05 36.82 46.38
C GLY A 154 72.53 35.67 45.49
N GLY A 155 73.56 35.87 44.66
CA GLY A 155 74.35 34.78 44.10
C GLY A 155 75.77 34.91 44.64
N VAL A 156 76.18 33.95 45.48
CA VAL A 156 77.52 33.86 46.07
C VAL A 156 78.57 34.17 45.00
N SER A 157 79.38 35.21 45.20
CA SER A 157 80.46 35.52 44.29
C SER A 157 81.35 34.28 44.18
N LEU A 158 81.61 33.82 42.95
CA LEU A 158 82.64 32.83 42.62
C LEU A 158 84.01 33.48 42.85
N GLU A 159 84.28 33.85 44.11
CA GLU A 159 85.54 34.41 44.53
C GLU A 159 86.58 33.31 44.65
N ARG A 160 87.81 33.67 44.29
CA ARG A 160 88.94 32.76 44.27
C ARG A 160 89.22 32.26 45.70
N SER A 161 89.03 30.97 45.93
CA SER A 161 89.45 30.28 47.15
C SER A 161 90.95 29.98 47.09
N VAL A 162 91.55 29.69 48.24
CA VAL A 162 92.96 29.24 48.34
C VAL A 162 93.06 27.72 48.25
N ASN A 163 91.95 27.00 48.47
CA ASN A 163 91.85 25.54 48.42
C ASN A 163 90.73 25.14 47.45
N TYR A 164 91.03 24.21 46.56
CA TYR A 164 90.07 23.65 45.60
C TYR A 164 90.05 22.13 45.67
N SER A 165 88.85 21.58 45.68
CA SER A 165 88.55 20.16 45.49
C SER A 165 88.35 19.84 44.01
N LEU A 166 88.45 18.56 43.66
CA LEU A 166 88.09 18.10 42.32
C LEU A 166 86.61 18.38 42.07
N GLY A 167 86.29 19.07 40.98
CA GLY A 167 84.93 19.44 40.63
C GLY A 167 84.54 20.89 40.95
N ASP A 168 85.35 21.59 41.74
CA ASP A 168 85.08 22.98 42.09
C ASP A 168 85.13 23.89 40.85
N MET A 169 84.28 24.92 40.84
CA MET A 169 84.22 25.91 39.76
C MET A 169 84.59 27.30 40.28
N VAL A 170 85.31 28.07 39.47
CA VAL A 170 85.68 29.45 39.78
C VAL A 170 85.67 30.30 38.52
N SER A 171 85.29 31.57 38.67
CA SER A 171 85.50 32.61 37.66
C SER A 171 86.73 33.44 38.01
N ASN A 172 87.55 33.78 37.02
CA ASN A 172 88.77 34.55 37.22
C ASN A 172 88.79 35.77 36.28
N GLY A 173 89.13 36.96 36.79
CA GLY A 173 89.16 38.20 36.00
C GLY A 173 90.23 38.25 34.91
N SER A 174 91.28 37.43 35.03
CA SER A 174 92.36 37.27 34.05
C SER A 174 92.04 36.20 32.98
N ALA A 175 90.97 35.43 33.14
CA ALA A 175 90.49 34.47 32.13
C ALA A 175 89.47 35.16 31.19
N PRO A 176 89.32 34.70 29.93
CA PRO A 176 88.28 35.22 29.04
C PRO A 176 86.89 35.08 29.65
N GLY A 177 86.01 36.08 29.49
CA GLY A 177 84.70 36.13 30.16
C GLY A 177 83.72 34.98 29.82
N TRP A 178 84.00 34.18 28.78
CA TRP A 178 83.23 32.97 28.47
C TRP A 178 83.69 31.74 29.28
N ALA A 179 84.90 31.77 29.85
CA ALA A 179 85.54 30.63 30.46
C ALA A 179 85.19 30.52 31.95
N THR A 180 84.52 29.42 32.31
CA THR A 180 84.43 28.96 33.70
C THR A 180 85.54 27.95 33.96
N LEU A 181 86.30 28.13 35.04
CA LEU A 181 87.42 27.26 35.37
C LEU A 181 86.92 26.10 36.23
N TYR A 182 87.02 24.89 35.70
CA TYR A 182 86.63 23.67 36.38
C TYR A 182 87.88 22.97 36.94
N CYS A 183 87.93 22.79 38.26
CA CYS A 183 89.03 22.13 38.95
C CYS A 183 89.05 20.64 38.60
N THR A 184 90.05 20.24 37.82
CA THR A 184 90.28 18.86 37.39
C THR A 184 91.36 18.14 38.22
N GLN A 185 92.01 18.85 39.13
CA GLN A 185 92.90 18.28 40.13
C GLN A 185 92.87 19.17 41.37
N ALA A 186 92.46 18.60 42.50
CA ALA A 186 92.42 19.29 43.78
C ALA A 186 93.81 19.82 44.19
N GLY A 187 93.83 20.95 44.87
CA GLY A 187 95.07 21.56 45.33
C GLY A 187 94.87 22.95 45.91
N THR A 188 95.97 23.56 46.31
CA THR A 188 96.07 24.93 46.79
C THR A 188 96.62 25.86 45.71
N THR A 189 96.03 27.05 45.60
CA THR A 189 96.49 28.11 44.68
C THR A 189 97.38 29.11 45.41
N GLY A 190 98.21 29.87 44.67
CA GLY A 190 99.01 30.95 45.25
C GLY A 190 98.16 32.17 45.64
N VAL A 191 98.69 33.09 46.47
CA VAL A 191 97.97 34.34 46.80
C VAL A 191 97.86 35.27 45.56
N VAL A 192 98.81 35.14 44.62
CA VAL A 192 98.86 35.92 43.38
C VAL A 192 98.57 35.00 42.18
N GLU A 193 97.78 35.50 41.23
CA GLU A 193 97.40 34.75 40.05
C GLU A 193 98.58 34.53 39.09
N PRO A 194 98.80 33.31 38.59
CA PRO A 194 99.78 33.06 37.55
C PRO A 194 99.33 33.64 36.20
N MET A 195 100.27 34.10 35.38
CA MET A 195 100.01 34.52 33.98
C MET A 195 99.49 33.38 33.07
N GLY A 196 99.22 32.18 33.60
CA GLY A 196 98.68 31.06 32.84
C GLY A 196 97.23 31.28 32.37
N TYR A 197 96.43 32.04 33.11
CA TYR A 197 95.01 32.25 32.81
C TYR A 197 94.76 33.06 31.52
N VAL A 198 95.65 34.02 31.20
CA VAL A 198 95.60 34.80 29.95
C VAL A 198 95.91 33.97 28.69
N LYS A 199 96.41 32.74 28.83
CA LYS A 199 96.67 31.83 27.70
C LYS A 199 95.47 30.95 27.33
N ILE A 200 94.35 31.04 28.06
CA ILE A 200 93.13 30.30 27.73
C ILE A 200 92.54 30.89 26.46
N THR A 201 92.42 30.07 25.41
CA THR A 201 91.91 30.49 24.10
C THR A 201 90.73 29.64 23.63
N LYS A 202 90.56 28.43 24.17
CA LYS A 202 89.48 27.51 23.80
C LYS A 202 89.01 26.65 24.98
N VAL A 203 87.81 26.10 24.86
CA VAL A 203 87.28 25.10 25.80
C VAL A 203 88.24 23.91 25.88
N GLY A 204 88.52 23.45 27.09
CA GLY A 204 89.44 22.33 27.37
C GLY A 204 90.89 22.74 27.64
N ASP A 205 91.27 24.01 27.45
CA ASP A 205 92.60 24.50 27.84
C ASP A 205 92.80 24.35 29.36
N LYS A 206 94.01 23.93 29.76
CA LYS A 206 94.35 23.66 31.17
C LYS A 206 95.35 24.67 31.73
N VAL A 207 95.13 25.09 32.97
CA VAL A 207 96.01 25.99 33.71
C VAL A 207 96.37 25.36 35.06
N LEU A 208 97.67 25.30 35.36
CA LEU A 208 98.18 24.94 36.68
C LEU A 208 98.36 26.21 37.51
N ASP A 209 97.74 26.27 38.70
CA ASP A 209 97.89 27.34 39.69
C ASP A 209 98.19 26.71 41.06
N GLY A 210 99.41 26.93 41.55
CA GLY A 210 99.95 26.22 42.70
C GLY A 210 100.01 24.71 42.45
N THR A 211 99.18 23.94 43.17
CA THR A 211 99.02 22.49 43.00
C THR A 211 97.69 22.08 42.34
N ALA A 212 96.78 23.04 42.11
CA ALA A 212 95.49 22.81 41.48
C ALA A 212 95.56 22.94 39.95
N VAL A 213 94.84 22.09 39.22
CA VAL A 213 94.73 22.15 37.76
C VAL A 213 93.31 22.49 37.35
N PHE A 214 93.14 23.60 36.65
CA PHE A 214 91.85 24.04 36.12
C PHE A 214 91.76 23.74 34.63
N THR A 215 90.57 23.34 34.17
CA THR A 215 90.22 23.19 32.76
C THR A 215 89.12 24.18 32.40
N ALA A 216 89.29 24.93 31.31
CA ALA A 216 88.30 25.91 30.86
C ALA A 216 87.05 25.24 30.26
N ARG A 217 85.86 25.66 30.70
CA ARG A 217 84.54 25.24 30.22
C ARG A 217 83.74 26.46 29.72
N ASN A 218 82.88 26.28 28.72
CA ASN A 218 81.95 27.31 28.25
C ASN A 218 80.52 26.94 28.65
N ILE A 219 80.20 27.09 29.94
CA ILE A 219 78.94 26.62 30.50
C ILE A 219 77.73 27.35 29.86
N ILE A 220 77.88 28.64 29.54
CA ILE A 220 76.83 29.43 28.88
C ILE A 220 76.52 28.88 27.48
N GLY A 221 77.54 28.63 26.66
CA GLY A 221 77.35 28.04 25.33
C GLY A 221 76.81 26.61 25.37
N GLU A 222 77.16 25.82 26.39
CA GLU A 222 76.59 24.48 26.62
C GLU A 222 75.08 24.57 26.93
N LEU A 223 74.66 25.52 27.78
CA LEU A 223 73.26 25.78 28.12
C LEU A 223 72.44 26.30 26.93
N ASP A 224 73.00 27.21 26.12
CA ASP A 224 72.35 27.71 24.90
C ASP A 224 72.11 26.58 23.89
N GLY A 225 73.07 25.65 23.75
CA GLY A 225 72.93 24.44 22.94
C GLY A 225 71.79 23.54 23.43
N SER A 226 71.71 23.31 24.75
CA SER A 226 70.61 22.56 25.37
C SER A 226 69.25 23.24 25.18
N LEU A 227 69.18 24.57 25.31
CA LEU A 227 67.95 25.33 25.06
C LEU A 227 67.47 25.17 23.62
N SER A 228 68.37 25.29 22.64
CA SER A 228 68.02 25.09 21.22
C SER A 228 67.49 23.68 20.94
N THR A 229 67.99 22.68 21.67
CA THR A 229 67.59 21.28 21.54
C THR A 229 66.19 21.08 22.13
N LEU A 230 65.91 21.68 23.29
CA LEU A 230 64.59 21.67 23.91
C LEU A 230 63.55 22.35 23.00
N THR A 231 63.88 23.49 22.40
CA THR A 231 62.99 24.17 21.45
C THR A 231 62.70 23.30 20.21
N LYS A 232 63.68 22.54 19.70
CA LYS A 232 63.44 21.61 18.57
C LYS A 232 62.54 20.44 18.97
N LEU A 233 62.72 19.91 20.17
CA LEU A 233 61.90 18.82 20.68
C LEU A 233 60.45 19.27 20.90
N ASP A 234 60.24 20.46 21.47
CA ASP A 234 58.93 21.07 21.68
C ASP A 234 58.14 21.19 20.37
N ASN A 235 58.78 21.73 19.32
CA ASN A 235 58.20 21.80 17.98
C ASN A 235 57.86 20.42 17.38
N GLN A 236 58.65 19.38 17.65
CA GLN A 236 58.37 18.01 17.19
C GLN A 236 57.21 17.37 17.94
N VAL A 237 57.09 17.63 19.25
CA VAL A 237 55.94 17.18 20.06
C VAL A 237 54.66 17.83 19.56
N ASP A 238 54.66 19.14 19.28
CA ASP A 238 53.50 19.85 18.71
C ASP A 238 53.12 19.33 17.32
N ALA A 239 54.09 18.94 16.49
CA ALA A 239 53.82 18.32 15.20
C ALA A 239 53.19 16.93 15.35
N LEU A 240 53.66 16.13 16.32
CA LEU A 240 53.10 14.82 16.62
C LEU A 240 51.68 14.94 17.19
N THR A 241 51.41 15.89 18.09
CA THR A 241 50.08 16.17 18.63
C THR A 241 49.09 16.47 17.50
N ARG A 242 49.46 17.34 16.56
CA ARG A 242 48.62 17.64 15.38
C ARG A 242 48.40 16.42 14.47
N GLN A 243 49.40 15.56 14.31
CA GLN A 243 49.24 14.30 13.57
C GLN A 243 48.30 13.33 14.28
N VAL A 244 48.39 13.21 15.61
CA VAL A 244 47.50 12.37 16.42
C VAL A 244 46.06 12.88 16.35
N GLU A 245 45.84 14.19 16.48
CA GLU A 245 44.52 14.82 16.31
C GLU A 245 43.96 14.62 14.89
N SER A 246 44.82 14.70 13.86
CA SER A 246 44.44 14.42 12.47
C SER A 246 44.09 12.94 12.22
N VAL A 247 44.78 12.01 12.88
CA VAL A 247 44.46 10.58 12.79
C VAL A 247 43.15 10.27 13.53
N LEU A 248 42.95 10.84 14.73
CA LEU A 248 41.72 10.68 15.51
C LEU A 248 40.49 11.26 14.79
N SER A 249 40.64 12.38 14.08
CA SER A 249 39.55 12.96 13.28
C SER A 249 39.23 12.20 11.99
N ASN A 250 40.18 11.41 11.45
CA ASN A 250 39.98 10.58 10.27
C ASN A 250 39.46 9.16 10.58
N SER A 251 39.47 8.72 11.84
CA SER A 251 38.86 7.47 12.30
C SER A 251 37.61 7.77 13.14
N GLY A 252 36.50 8.14 12.47
CA GLY A 252 35.25 8.59 13.11
C GLY A 252 34.91 7.83 14.42
N ASN A 253 34.52 8.59 15.45
CA ASN A 253 34.24 8.21 16.86
C ASN A 253 33.38 6.94 17.07
N LEU A 254 33.85 5.76 16.65
CA LEU A 254 33.11 4.52 16.78
C LEU A 254 33.12 4.08 18.25
N THR A 255 31.99 4.22 18.94
CA THR A 255 31.86 3.92 20.37
C THR A 255 31.05 2.63 20.56
N ILE A 256 31.43 1.75 21.48
CA ILE A 256 30.65 0.53 21.78
C ILE A 256 29.81 0.76 23.02
N LYS A 257 28.51 0.46 22.98
CA LYS A 257 27.59 0.48 24.13
C LYS A 257 26.94 -0.87 24.32
N MET A 258 26.95 -1.39 25.54
CA MET A 258 26.17 -2.57 25.92
C MET A 258 24.85 -2.12 26.55
N THR A 259 23.72 -2.65 26.10
CA THR A 259 22.39 -2.22 26.56
C THR A 259 21.36 -3.35 26.46
N ALA A 260 20.24 -3.26 27.17
CA ALA A 260 19.14 -4.21 26.96
C ALA A 260 18.48 -3.93 25.60
N LEU A 261 18.02 -4.97 24.90
CA LEU A 261 17.37 -4.80 23.59
C LEU A 261 16.13 -3.89 23.67
N THR A 262 15.39 -3.94 24.79
CA THR A 262 14.25 -3.06 25.07
C THR A 262 14.66 -1.59 25.14
N ASP A 263 15.81 -1.30 25.75
CA ASP A 263 16.31 0.06 25.93
C ASP A 263 16.83 0.63 24.60
N TYR A 264 17.52 -0.19 23.80
CA TYR A 264 17.89 0.16 22.42
C TYR A 264 16.66 0.54 21.58
N ARG A 265 15.58 -0.26 21.65
CA ARG A 265 14.31 0.00 20.93
C ARG A 265 13.59 1.25 21.42
N ALA A 266 13.84 1.71 22.64
CA ALA A 266 13.23 2.90 23.22
C ALA A 266 14.01 4.20 22.95
N LEU A 267 15.16 4.13 22.28
CA LEU A 267 15.94 5.31 21.90
C LEU A 267 15.14 6.19 20.91
N ALA A 268 15.13 7.51 21.14
CA ALA A 268 14.48 8.46 20.25
C ALA A 268 15.26 8.66 18.93
N GLU A 269 16.59 8.56 18.99
CA GLU A 269 17.50 8.65 17.84
C GLU A 269 18.66 7.66 18.01
N TYR A 270 19.12 7.07 16.89
CA TYR A 270 20.24 6.13 16.86
C TYR A 270 21.51 6.84 16.39
N ASP A 271 22.59 6.73 17.16
CA ASP A 271 23.87 7.31 16.78
C ASP A 271 24.60 6.42 15.77
N SER A 272 24.76 6.90 14.53
CA SER A 272 25.41 6.16 13.43
C SER A 272 26.87 5.79 13.70
N ASN A 273 27.49 6.38 14.73
CA ASN A 273 28.85 6.07 15.18
C ASN A 273 28.88 5.20 16.44
N VAL A 274 27.75 4.63 16.88
CA VAL A 274 27.71 3.72 18.03
C VAL A 274 27.42 2.29 17.60
N ILE A 275 28.26 1.36 18.03
CA ILE A 275 27.97 -0.07 18.01
C ILE A 275 27.19 -0.42 19.27
N TYR A 276 25.91 -0.74 19.13
CA TYR A 276 25.06 -1.22 20.22
C TYR A 276 25.14 -2.74 20.30
N MET A 277 25.70 -3.27 21.39
CA MET A 277 25.70 -4.69 21.74
C MET A 277 24.52 -4.96 22.67
N CYS A 278 23.44 -5.53 22.14
CA CYS A 278 22.19 -5.69 22.87
C CYS A 278 22.04 -7.10 23.47
N TYR A 279 21.63 -7.16 24.74
CA TYR A 279 21.26 -8.41 25.44
C TYR A 279 19.76 -8.45 25.76
N GLU A 280 19.19 -9.64 25.89
CA GLU A 280 17.78 -9.83 26.30
C GLU A 280 17.61 -10.16 27.79
N ASP A 281 18.49 -11.01 28.34
CA ASP A 281 18.45 -11.39 29.75
C ASP A 281 19.48 -10.59 30.56
N ALA A 282 18.99 -9.77 31.48
CA ALA A 282 19.82 -8.91 32.32
C ALA A 282 20.74 -9.67 33.28
N ASN A 283 20.44 -10.94 33.61
CA ASN A 283 21.26 -11.74 34.52
C ASN A 283 22.47 -12.35 33.81
N THR A 284 22.29 -12.77 32.55
CA THR A 284 23.37 -13.41 31.78
C THR A 284 24.12 -12.43 30.88
N GLN A 285 23.47 -11.32 30.47
CA GLN A 285 23.99 -10.30 29.56
C GLN A 285 24.61 -10.88 28.27
N LYS A 286 24.15 -12.06 27.84
CA LYS A 286 24.56 -12.66 26.57
C LYS A 286 24.11 -11.73 25.44
N ILE A 287 25.05 -11.26 24.62
CA ILE A 287 24.75 -10.42 23.46
C ILE A 287 24.02 -11.27 22.41
N THR A 288 22.80 -10.87 22.06
CA THR A 288 21.96 -11.54 21.07
C THR A 288 21.81 -10.73 19.79
N ARG A 289 22.14 -9.43 19.82
CA ARG A 289 22.07 -8.52 18.67
C ARG A 289 23.21 -7.50 18.68
N ILE A 290 23.68 -7.11 17.51
CA ILE A 290 24.61 -5.99 17.34
C ILE A 290 24.09 -5.05 16.25
N TYR A 291 24.05 -3.76 16.54
CA TYR A 291 23.68 -2.70 15.58
C TYR A 291 24.78 -1.65 15.48
N LEU A 292 24.93 -1.01 14.32
CA LEU A 292 25.71 0.21 14.12
C LEU A 292 24.73 1.35 13.81
N GLY A 293 24.48 2.21 14.79
CA GLY A 293 23.32 3.09 14.76
C GLY A 293 22.02 2.28 14.68
N GLU A 294 21.26 2.51 13.61
CA GLU A 294 20.03 1.76 13.27
C GLU A 294 20.30 0.50 12.42
N ASN A 295 21.51 0.35 11.87
CA ASN A 295 21.83 -0.73 10.94
C ASN A 295 22.14 -2.02 11.70
N LYS A 296 21.40 -3.09 11.44
CA LYS A 296 21.67 -4.42 12.00
C LYS A 296 22.98 -4.99 11.44
N ILE A 297 23.87 -5.42 12.34
CA ILE A 297 25.17 -6.04 12.01
C ILE A 297 25.17 -7.53 12.36
N TYR A 298 24.55 -7.92 13.48
CA TYR A 298 24.47 -9.31 13.93
C TYR A 298 23.15 -9.61 14.64
N SER A 299 22.68 -10.84 14.47
CA SER A 299 21.51 -11.36 15.16
C SER A 299 21.64 -12.86 15.42
N ASP A 300 21.49 -13.28 16.68
CA ASP A 300 21.37 -14.68 17.14
C ASP A 300 20.11 -15.39 16.61
N GLY A 301 19.35 -14.75 15.70
CA GLY A 301 18.11 -15.27 15.12
C GLY A 301 16.85 -14.81 15.85
N VAL A 302 15.70 -14.83 15.19
CA VAL A 302 14.42 -14.36 15.73
C VAL A 302 13.59 -15.53 16.27
N LYS A 303 12.80 -15.28 17.33
CA LYS A 303 11.86 -16.28 17.82
C LYS A 303 10.69 -16.43 16.84
N VAL A 304 10.61 -17.59 16.20
CA VAL A 304 9.47 -17.96 15.35
C VAL A 304 8.57 -18.92 16.13
N THR A 305 7.29 -18.56 16.23
CA THR A 305 6.27 -19.41 16.87
C THR A 305 5.53 -20.17 15.79
N TYR A 306 5.61 -21.49 15.82
CA TYR A 306 4.93 -22.38 14.89
C TYR A 306 3.61 -22.82 15.56
N GLN A 307 2.50 -22.23 15.15
CA GLN A 307 1.15 -22.57 15.58
C GLN A 307 0.67 -23.78 14.78
N ILE A 308 0.57 -24.94 15.42
CA ILE A 308 0.12 -26.19 14.78
C ILE A 308 -1.39 -26.31 14.85
N ASP A 309 -1.97 -26.01 16.01
CA ASP A 309 -3.40 -26.07 16.26
C ASP A 309 -3.79 -25.05 17.36
N THR A 310 -5.08 -24.84 17.66
CA THR A 310 -5.58 -23.82 18.61
C THR A 310 -4.85 -23.84 19.94
N ASP A 311 -4.56 -25.03 20.46
CA ASP A 311 -3.89 -25.25 21.75
C ASP A 311 -2.50 -25.89 21.62
N TYR A 312 -1.95 -25.96 20.40
CA TYR A 312 -0.66 -26.59 20.16
C TYR A 312 0.33 -25.68 19.41
N VAL A 313 1.38 -25.27 20.12
CA VAL A 313 2.42 -24.37 19.64
C VAL A 313 3.82 -24.92 19.90
N LEU A 314 4.72 -24.67 18.96
CA LEU A 314 6.15 -24.85 19.13
C LEU A 314 6.87 -23.51 18.92
N SER A 315 8.03 -23.32 19.51
CA SER A 315 8.85 -22.13 19.26
C SER A 315 10.32 -22.51 19.19
N GLN A 316 11.04 -21.86 18.29
CA GLN A 316 12.49 -21.96 18.20
C GLN A 316 13.07 -20.62 17.74
N ILE A 317 14.37 -20.45 17.95
CA ILE A 317 15.13 -19.34 17.39
C ILE A 317 15.60 -19.74 15.99
N VAL A 318 15.24 -18.96 14.98
CA VAL A 318 15.67 -19.16 13.58
C VAL A 318 16.70 -18.10 13.24
N GLU A 319 17.89 -18.54 12.81
CA GLU A 319 19.02 -17.67 12.48
C GLU A 319 18.65 -16.58 11.44
N ASP A 320 19.29 -15.42 11.55
CA ASP A 320 19.10 -14.31 10.62
C ASP A 320 19.51 -14.73 9.19
N GLY A 321 18.69 -14.43 8.19
CA GLY A 321 18.89 -14.87 6.82
C GLY A 321 18.58 -16.36 6.55
N ALA A 322 18.23 -17.16 7.55
CA ALA A 322 17.76 -18.52 7.35
C ALA A 322 16.28 -18.56 6.90
N ASP A 323 15.87 -19.68 6.31
CA ASP A 323 14.50 -19.90 5.82
C ASP A 323 13.65 -20.58 6.91
N ALA A 324 12.75 -19.80 7.54
CA ALA A 324 11.91 -20.28 8.63
C ALA A 324 11.03 -21.48 8.23
N VAL A 325 10.61 -21.56 6.96
CA VAL A 325 9.80 -22.66 6.45
C VAL A 325 10.61 -23.96 6.40
N LYS A 326 11.88 -23.89 5.97
CA LYS A 326 12.77 -25.06 5.88
C LYS A 326 13.28 -25.53 7.25
N THR A 327 13.46 -24.60 8.18
CA THR A 327 13.91 -24.93 9.54
C THR A 327 12.76 -25.35 10.47
N ALA A 328 11.51 -25.25 10.01
CA ALA A 328 10.34 -25.57 10.80
C ALA A 328 10.40 -27.00 11.38
N PRO A 329 9.95 -27.23 12.63
CA PRO A 329 9.91 -28.56 13.18
C PRO A 329 8.93 -29.45 12.40
N PRO A 330 9.13 -30.78 12.35
CA PRO A 330 8.14 -31.68 11.79
C PRO A 330 6.85 -31.59 12.61
N VAL A 331 5.71 -31.50 11.93
CA VAL A 331 4.39 -31.37 12.56
C VAL A 331 3.46 -32.47 12.09
N THR A 332 2.57 -32.90 12.99
CA THR A 332 1.54 -33.89 12.72
C THR A 332 0.27 -33.50 13.45
N LEU A 333 -0.88 -33.65 12.79
CA LEU A 333 -2.19 -33.51 13.39
C LEU A 333 -3.00 -34.77 13.07
N ASN A 334 -3.61 -35.37 14.09
CA ASN A 334 -4.23 -36.70 13.95
C ASN A 334 -5.37 -36.68 12.92
N GLY A 335 -5.27 -37.52 11.88
CA GLY A 335 -6.26 -37.58 10.80
C GLY A 335 -6.11 -36.52 9.71
N TYR A 336 -5.03 -35.74 9.74
CA TYR A 336 -4.72 -34.71 8.75
C TYR A 336 -3.32 -34.89 8.15
N GLU A 337 -3.16 -34.48 6.90
CA GLU A 337 -1.88 -34.38 6.19
C GLU A 337 -1.40 -32.92 6.19
N PHE A 338 -0.10 -32.71 6.45
CA PHE A 338 0.48 -31.38 6.49
C PHE A 338 0.77 -30.84 5.08
N ILE A 339 0.30 -29.63 4.77
CA ILE A 339 0.48 -28.98 3.46
C ILE A 339 1.61 -27.94 3.49
N GLY A 340 1.71 -27.14 4.55
CA GLY A 340 2.72 -26.08 4.64
C GLY A 340 2.43 -25.02 5.69
N TRP A 341 3.17 -23.92 5.63
CA TRP A 341 3.10 -22.82 6.60
C TRP A 341 2.53 -21.55 5.98
N ARG A 342 1.83 -20.74 6.79
CA ARG A 342 1.32 -19.39 6.43
C ARG A 342 1.60 -18.38 7.54
N GLN A 343 1.52 -17.08 7.23
CA GLN A 343 1.63 -16.01 8.24
C GLN A 343 0.27 -15.57 8.82
N ASP A 344 -0.83 -16.15 8.32
CA ASP A 344 -2.20 -15.91 8.79
C ASP A 344 -2.86 -17.23 9.21
N ASN A 345 -3.98 -17.13 9.92
CA ASN A 345 -4.75 -18.27 10.40
C ASN A 345 -5.85 -18.72 9.41
N THR A 346 -5.72 -18.41 8.12
CA THR A 346 -6.74 -18.79 7.13
C THR A 346 -6.51 -20.21 6.61
N ALA A 347 -7.61 -20.97 6.47
CA ALA A 347 -7.59 -22.32 5.91
C ALA A 347 -7.61 -22.25 4.37
N ASP A 348 -6.44 -22.07 3.77
CA ASP A 348 -6.28 -21.94 2.31
C ASP A 348 -4.97 -22.62 1.87
N ALA A 349 -5.05 -23.39 0.78
CA ALA A 349 -3.97 -24.19 0.21
C ALA A 349 -2.75 -23.38 -0.24
N LYS A 350 -2.88 -22.06 -0.40
CA LYS A 350 -1.76 -21.18 -0.72
C LYS A 350 -0.80 -21.01 0.47
N VAL A 351 0.18 -21.90 0.55
CA VAL A 351 1.23 -21.88 1.58
C VAL A 351 2.51 -21.19 1.12
N LEU A 352 3.36 -20.83 2.09
CA LEU A 352 4.70 -20.28 1.86
C LEU A 352 5.63 -21.38 1.34
N LYS A 353 6.38 -21.07 0.29
CA LYS A 353 7.49 -21.94 -0.18
C LYS A 353 8.78 -21.67 0.58
N GLU A 354 8.99 -20.43 0.98
CA GLU A 354 10.14 -19.95 1.73
C GLU A 354 9.74 -18.70 2.52
N LEU A 355 10.41 -18.47 3.65
CA LEU A 355 10.35 -17.21 4.39
C LEU A 355 11.72 -16.93 5.01
N ILE A 356 12.49 -16.08 4.33
CA ILE A 356 13.81 -15.67 4.80
C ILE A 356 13.68 -14.66 5.94
N ILE A 357 14.32 -14.94 7.08
CA ILE A 357 14.33 -14.02 8.22
C ILE A 357 15.09 -12.75 7.85
N ALA A 358 14.36 -11.63 7.82
CA ALA A 358 14.92 -10.28 7.64
C ALA A 358 14.54 -9.32 8.78
N THR A 359 13.57 -9.70 9.62
CA THR A 359 13.07 -8.91 10.75
C THR A 359 13.64 -9.42 12.08
N ASP A 360 13.72 -8.53 13.06
CA ASP A 360 14.08 -8.87 14.45
C ASP A 360 12.86 -8.98 15.37
N GLU A 361 11.66 -8.76 14.84
CA GLU A 361 10.42 -8.93 15.60
C GLU A 361 9.94 -10.39 15.56
N PRO A 362 9.54 -10.96 16.71
CA PRO A 362 8.98 -12.30 16.74
C PRO A 362 7.67 -12.34 15.97
N PHE A 363 7.44 -13.43 15.25
CA PHE A 363 6.20 -13.65 14.50
C PHE A 363 5.77 -15.11 14.57
N SER A 364 4.54 -15.35 14.14
CA SER A 364 3.95 -16.69 14.12
C SER A 364 3.80 -17.20 12.68
N LEU A 365 4.06 -18.49 12.50
CA LEU A 365 3.68 -19.26 11.33
C LEU A 365 2.59 -20.25 11.73
N TYR A 366 1.56 -20.36 10.91
CA TYR A 366 0.41 -21.22 11.11
C TYR A 366 0.49 -22.40 10.15
N ALA A 367 0.37 -23.61 10.68
CA ALA A 367 0.35 -24.83 9.88
C ALA A 367 -0.99 -24.93 9.15
N VAL A 368 -0.91 -25.28 7.86
CA VAL A 368 -2.05 -25.66 7.03
C VAL A 368 -2.02 -27.16 6.86
N PHE A 369 -3.16 -27.77 7.15
CA PHE A 369 -3.39 -29.20 7.03
C PHE A 369 -4.53 -29.47 6.06
N ILE A 370 -4.60 -30.69 5.52
CA ILE A 370 -5.73 -31.19 4.74
C ILE A 370 -6.24 -32.50 5.32
N LYS A 371 -7.55 -32.70 5.32
CA LYS A 371 -8.19 -33.99 5.59
C LYS A 371 -9.15 -34.31 4.44
N GLN A 372 -9.28 -35.57 4.08
CA GLN A 372 -10.32 -36.01 3.14
C GLN A 372 -11.66 -36.11 3.87
N ALA A 373 -12.70 -35.51 3.29
CA ALA A 373 -14.09 -35.65 3.69
C ALA A 373 -14.86 -36.41 2.61
N GLU A 374 -15.81 -37.23 3.04
CA GLU A 374 -16.66 -38.01 2.14
C GLU A 374 -18.01 -37.30 1.94
N VAL A 375 -18.43 -37.17 0.68
CA VAL A 375 -19.78 -36.71 0.32
C VAL A 375 -20.57 -37.91 -0.19
N SER A 376 -21.56 -38.31 0.60
CA SER A 376 -22.46 -39.44 0.33
C SER A 376 -23.74 -39.00 -0.37
N PHE A 377 -24.24 -39.82 -1.31
CA PHE A 377 -25.45 -39.50 -2.10
C PHE A 377 -26.61 -40.46 -1.82
N PHE A 378 -27.80 -39.90 -1.59
CA PHE A 378 -29.02 -40.66 -1.32
C PHE A 378 -30.09 -40.46 -2.40
N ALA A 379 -30.72 -41.57 -2.80
CA ALA A 379 -31.67 -41.58 -3.91
C ALA A 379 -33.03 -40.92 -3.63
N SER A 380 -33.38 -40.67 -2.36
CA SER A 380 -34.65 -40.01 -1.97
C SER A 380 -35.91 -40.64 -2.61
N GLY A 381 -36.02 -41.96 -2.49
CA GLY A 381 -37.09 -42.76 -3.08
C GLY A 381 -36.91 -43.07 -4.58
N GLY A 382 -35.77 -42.72 -5.16
CA GLY A 382 -35.28 -43.31 -6.41
C GLY A 382 -34.57 -44.65 -6.18
N THR A 383 -34.14 -45.28 -7.26
CA THR A 383 -33.40 -46.55 -7.28
C THR A 383 -32.15 -46.45 -8.13
N GLY A 384 -31.15 -47.29 -7.84
CA GLY A 384 -29.85 -47.32 -8.52
C GLY A 384 -28.71 -47.10 -7.51
N ASP A 385 -27.48 -47.13 -8.01
CA ASP A 385 -26.28 -46.97 -7.21
C ASP A 385 -25.50 -45.73 -7.65
N MET A 386 -24.81 -45.10 -6.71
CA MET A 386 -23.97 -43.94 -6.93
C MET A 386 -22.76 -44.02 -6.01
N GLU A 387 -21.60 -43.69 -6.55
CA GLU A 387 -20.36 -43.65 -5.77
C GLU A 387 -20.31 -42.34 -4.96
N ASN A 388 -19.78 -42.44 -3.75
CA ASN A 388 -19.42 -41.28 -2.95
C ASN A 388 -18.25 -40.54 -3.61
N ILE A 389 -18.12 -39.25 -3.34
CA ILE A 389 -16.97 -38.47 -3.77
C ILE A 389 -16.14 -38.04 -2.55
N GLU A 390 -14.84 -37.94 -2.73
CA GLU A 390 -13.91 -37.40 -1.72
C GLU A 390 -13.57 -35.95 -2.06
N THR A 391 -13.47 -35.11 -1.03
CA THR A 391 -13.09 -33.70 -1.14
C THR A 391 -12.11 -33.32 -0.04
N GLY A 392 -11.16 -32.44 -0.35
CA GLY A 392 -10.24 -31.89 0.63
C GLY A 392 -10.91 -30.88 1.56
N VAL A 393 -10.62 -30.97 2.85
CA VAL A 393 -10.94 -29.95 3.85
C VAL A 393 -9.63 -29.41 4.40
N LEU A 394 -9.36 -28.15 4.09
CA LEU A 394 -8.22 -27.42 4.60
C LEU A 394 -8.49 -26.99 6.03
N TYR A 395 -7.48 -27.09 6.87
CA TYR A 395 -7.54 -26.74 8.29
C TYR A 395 -6.37 -25.84 8.67
N ASN A 396 -6.65 -24.79 9.45
CA ASN A 396 -5.64 -23.90 10.02
C ASN A 396 -6.18 -23.31 11.33
N ASN A 397 -5.58 -23.73 12.46
CA ASN A 397 -5.78 -23.12 13.77
C ASN A 397 -7.25 -22.87 14.15
N GLY A 398 -8.08 -23.91 14.09
CA GLY A 398 -9.51 -23.88 14.41
C GLY A 398 -10.42 -23.47 13.25
N ASN A 399 -9.87 -22.97 12.14
CA ASN A 399 -10.63 -22.66 10.93
C ASN A 399 -10.57 -23.83 9.95
N ALA A 400 -11.71 -24.14 9.31
CA ALA A 400 -11.81 -25.15 8.27
C ALA A 400 -12.45 -24.57 7.01
N TYR A 401 -11.96 -25.00 5.85
CA TYR A 401 -12.50 -24.61 4.55
C TYR A 401 -12.50 -25.80 3.60
N GLY A 402 -13.66 -26.09 3.00
CA GLY A 402 -13.80 -27.15 2.01
C GLY A 402 -13.29 -26.71 0.64
N GLU A 403 -12.56 -27.58 -0.04
CA GLU A 403 -12.25 -27.37 -1.44
C GLU A 403 -13.54 -27.39 -2.30
N SER A 404 -13.55 -26.57 -3.35
CA SER A 404 -14.68 -26.55 -4.29
C SER A 404 -14.72 -27.83 -5.12
N THR A 405 -15.78 -28.61 -4.91
CA THR A 405 -15.96 -29.92 -5.54
C THR A 405 -17.12 -29.89 -6.53
N ILE A 406 -16.88 -30.44 -7.73
CA ILE A 406 -17.90 -30.53 -8.79
C ILE A 406 -18.88 -31.65 -8.47
N LEU A 407 -20.18 -31.32 -8.41
CA LEU A 407 -21.22 -32.30 -8.13
C LEU A 407 -21.50 -33.21 -9.34
N PRO A 408 -21.61 -34.53 -9.15
CA PRO A 408 -21.80 -35.47 -10.24
C PRO A 408 -23.22 -35.45 -10.81
N GLU A 409 -23.36 -35.98 -12.02
CA GLU A 409 -24.64 -36.33 -12.63
C GLU A 409 -25.35 -37.41 -11.81
N CYS A 410 -26.69 -37.32 -11.74
CA CYS A 410 -27.48 -38.27 -10.97
C CYS A 410 -27.69 -39.60 -11.73
N SER A 411 -27.02 -40.66 -11.28
CA SER A 411 -27.22 -42.04 -11.74
C SER A 411 -28.55 -42.65 -11.26
N PHE A 412 -29.09 -42.22 -10.12
CA PHE A 412 -30.39 -42.70 -9.63
C PHE A 412 -31.50 -42.44 -10.64
N LYS A 413 -32.54 -43.28 -10.61
CA LYS A 413 -33.75 -43.16 -11.43
C LYS A 413 -34.98 -43.26 -10.56
N LYS A 414 -35.99 -42.43 -10.87
CA LYS A 414 -37.29 -42.44 -10.18
C LYS A 414 -38.39 -42.34 -11.22
N THR A 415 -39.11 -43.43 -11.45
CA THR A 415 -40.13 -43.53 -12.50
C THR A 415 -41.19 -42.44 -12.37
N GLY A 416 -41.40 -41.65 -13.43
CA GLY A 416 -42.36 -40.54 -13.46
C GLY A 416 -41.86 -39.24 -12.83
N TYR A 417 -40.60 -39.17 -12.43
CA TYR A 417 -39.99 -38.00 -11.83
C TYR A 417 -38.71 -37.59 -12.58
N ALA A 418 -38.48 -36.28 -12.63
CA ALA A 418 -37.24 -35.69 -13.11
C ALA A 418 -36.37 -35.26 -11.93
N PHE A 419 -35.08 -35.57 -12.03
CA PHE A 419 -34.08 -35.06 -11.09
C PHE A 419 -33.83 -33.58 -11.35
N ILE A 420 -33.80 -32.77 -10.29
CA ILE A 420 -33.62 -31.32 -10.39
C ILE A 420 -32.41 -30.77 -9.62
N GLY A 421 -31.61 -31.65 -9.02
CA GLY A 421 -30.40 -31.26 -8.31
C GLY A 421 -30.22 -31.97 -6.97
N TRP A 422 -29.08 -31.70 -6.34
CA TRP A 422 -28.66 -32.19 -5.04
C TRP A 422 -28.99 -31.19 -3.96
N THR A 423 -29.42 -31.66 -2.80
CA THR A 423 -29.68 -30.80 -1.64
C THR A 423 -29.21 -31.46 -0.36
N SER A 424 -28.73 -30.66 0.59
CA SER A 424 -28.36 -31.12 1.93
C SER A 424 -29.59 -31.36 2.82
N ASP A 425 -30.73 -30.76 2.49
CA ASP A 425 -31.97 -30.89 3.25
C ASP A 425 -33.22 -30.64 2.37
N THR A 426 -34.40 -30.56 3.00
CA THR A 426 -35.67 -30.35 2.28
C THR A 426 -36.03 -28.88 2.02
N LEU A 427 -35.26 -27.94 2.56
CA LEU A 427 -35.53 -26.49 2.53
C LEU A 427 -34.59 -25.74 1.59
N THR A 428 -33.39 -26.28 1.38
CA THR A 428 -32.33 -25.69 0.56
C THR A 428 -32.65 -25.87 -0.93
N GLU A 429 -32.38 -24.83 -1.72
CA GLU A 429 -32.51 -24.89 -3.18
C GLU A 429 -31.55 -25.96 -3.74
N PRO A 430 -32.03 -26.89 -4.58
CA PRO A 430 -31.17 -27.92 -5.15
C PRO A 430 -30.07 -27.34 -6.04
N VAL A 431 -28.85 -27.87 -5.90
CA VAL A 431 -27.68 -27.54 -6.71
C VAL A 431 -27.61 -28.50 -7.90
N LEU A 432 -27.47 -27.95 -9.11
CA LEU A 432 -27.42 -28.75 -10.33
C LEU A 432 -26.10 -29.52 -10.46
N PRO A 433 -26.12 -30.72 -11.08
CA PRO A 433 -24.90 -31.40 -11.51
C PRO A 433 -23.99 -30.50 -12.34
N GLY A 434 -22.67 -30.70 -12.20
CA GLY A 434 -21.65 -29.87 -12.83
C GLY A 434 -21.39 -28.53 -12.13
N SER A 435 -22.21 -28.14 -11.17
CA SER A 435 -21.92 -26.99 -10.29
C SER A 435 -20.91 -27.37 -9.21
N THR A 436 -20.23 -26.38 -8.65
CA THR A 436 -19.31 -26.58 -7.51
C THR A 436 -20.01 -26.33 -6.18
N ALA A 437 -19.66 -27.11 -5.16
CA ALA A 437 -20.06 -26.91 -3.77
C ALA A 437 -18.85 -27.14 -2.84
N ASP A 438 -18.83 -26.41 -1.72
CA ASP A 438 -17.77 -26.49 -0.71
C ASP A 438 -18.29 -27.28 0.50
N PHE A 439 -17.48 -28.19 1.04
CA PHE A 439 -17.83 -29.03 2.19
C PHE A 439 -16.77 -28.94 3.28
N SER A 440 -17.14 -28.48 4.48
CA SER A 440 -16.20 -28.35 5.61
C SER A 440 -16.02 -29.63 6.43
N GLU A 441 -16.79 -30.67 6.14
CA GLU A 441 -16.79 -31.98 6.81
C GLU A 441 -17.52 -33.02 5.94
N ASP A 442 -17.63 -34.25 6.43
CA ASP A 442 -18.40 -35.31 5.77
C ASP A 442 -19.85 -34.84 5.58
N ALA A 443 -20.37 -35.00 4.36
CA ALA A 443 -21.67 -34.46 3.98
C ALA A 443 -22.57 -35.52 3.34
N VAL A 444 -23.88 -35.32 3.47
CA VAL A 444 -24.88 -36.16 2.84
C VAL A 444 -25.75 -35.30 1.94
N LEU A 445 -25.82 -35.67 0.66
CA LEU A 445 -26.66 -35.02 -0.35
C LEU A 445 -27.81 -35.95 -0.77
N TYR A 446 -28.98 -35.36 -0.87
CA TYR A 446 -30.21 -36.03 -1.24
C TYR A 446 -30.62 -35.63 -2.65
N ALA A 447 -31.01 -36.62 -3.45
CA ALA A 447 -31.55 -36.35 -4.77
C ALA A 447 -32.91 -35.63 -4.66
N ASN A 448 -33.06 -34.49 -5.33
CA ASN A 448 -34.31 -33.76 -5.36
C ASN A 448 -35.08 -34.06 -6.66
N TRP A 449 -36.38 -34.35 -6.52
CA TRP A 449 -37.21 -34.89 -7.59
C TRP A 449 -38.51 -34.10 -7.73
N ILE A 450 -38.92 -33.82 -8.97
CA ILE A 450 -40.27 -33.32 -9.29
C ILE A 450 -40.98 -34.30 -10.20
N GLN A 451 -42.32 -34.28 -10.19
CA GLN A 451 -43.08 -35.05 -11.17
C GLN A 451 -42.76 -34.54 -12.58
N GLU A 452 -42.46 -35.46 -13.50
CA GLU A 452 -41.99 -35.13 -14.85
C GLU A 452 -43.14 -34.63 -15.73
N LYS A 453 -44.33 -35.21 -15.56
CA LYS A 453 -45.49 -35.00 -16.44
C LYS A 453 -46.77 -34.74 -15.64
N TYR A 454 -47.48 -33.67 -16.01
CA TYR A 454 -48.76 -33.24 -15.44
C TYR A 454 -49.83 -33.25 -16.53
N GLU A 455 -50.91 -33.99 -16.32
CA GLU A 455 -52.00 -34.14 -17.29
C GLU A 455 -53.28 -33.48 -16.79
N PHE A 456 -53.95 -32.74 -17.67
CA PHE A 456 -55.15 -31.97 -17.38
C PHE A 456 -56.26 -32.36 -18.36
N VAL A 457 -57.39 -32.82 -17.81
CA VAL A 457 -58.58 -33.22 -18.56
C VAL A 457 -59.72 -32.25 -18.31
N PHE A 458 -60.69 -32.21 -19.21
CA PHE A 458 -61.80 -31.27 -19.15
C PHE A 458 -62.69 -31.45 -17.90
N THR A 459 -62.91 -30.35 -17.16
CA THR A 459 -63.77 -30.28 -15.97
C THR A 459 -64.85 -29.20 -16.05
N GLY A 460 -64.88 -28.40 -17.12
CA GLY A 460 -65.75 -27.22 -17.24
C GLY A 460 -65.24 -25.97 -16.50
N SER A 461 -64.01 -25.99 -16.00
CA SER A 461 -63.30 -24.85 -15.38
C SER A 461 -61.82 -24.88 -15.76
N TYR A 462 -61.05 -23.87 -15.32
CA TYR A 462 -59.59 -23.86 -15.41
C TYR A 462 -58.93 -24.51 -14.18
N PHE A 463 -57.70 -25.00 -14.36
CA PHE A 463 -56.81 -25.46 -13.29
C PHE A 463 -55.79 -24.38 -12.93
N GLU A 464 -55.37 -24.33 -11.67
CA GLU A 464 -54.15 -23.64 -11.25
C GLU A 464 -53.00 -24.65 -11.17
N PHE A 465 -51.88 -24.33 -11.80
CA PHE A 465 -50.63 -25.10 -11.74
C PHE A 465 -49.52 -24.22 -11.21
N ILE A 466 -48.86 -24.66 -10.15
CA ILE A 466 -47.69 -23.98 -9.59
C ILE A 466 -46.45 -24.70 -10.12
N VAL A 467 -45.59 -23.96 -10.80
CA VAL A 467 -44.36 -24.49 -11.38
C VAL A 467 -43.45 -25.02 -10.26
N PRO A 468 -43.08 -26.32 -10.27
CA PRO A 468 -42.38 -26.96 -9.17
C PRO A 468 -40.87 -26.66 -9.13
N ALA A 469 -40.26 -26.33 -10.28
CA ALA A 469 -38.84 -26.04 -10.40
C ALA A 469 -38.55 -25.06 -11.54
N ASN A 470 -37.39 -24.41 -11.49
CA ASN A 470 -36.89 -23.66 -12.63
C ASN A 470 -36.58 -24.63 -13.77
N GLY A 471 -37.11 -24.37 -14.96
CA GLY A 471 -37.09 -25.39 -16.00
C GLY A 471 -37.51 -24.92 -17.38
N VAL A 472 -37.09 -25.68 -18.38
CA VAL A 472 -37.78 -25.72 -19.67
C VAL A 472 -38.93 -26.71 -19.56
N TYR A 473 -40.13 -26.25 -19.86
CA TYR A 473 -41.34 -27.07 -19.87
C TYR A 473 -41.91 -27.15 -21.28
N ASN A 474 -42.38 -28.33 -21.68
CA ASN A 474 -43.23 -28.51 -22.85
C ASN A 474 -44.69 -28.28 -22.45
N LEU A 475 -45.38 -27.47 -23.24
CA LEU A 475 -46.80 -27.19 -23.13
C LEU A 475 -47.49 -27.80 -24.35
N ASP A 476 -48.31 -28.82 -24.12
CA ASP A 476 -48.97 -29.59 -25.17
C ASP A 476 -50.49 -29.50 -24.98
N VAL A 477 -51.21 -28.88 -25.92
CA VAL A 477 -52.63 -28.55 -25.76
C VAL A 477 -53.46 -28.97 -26.96
N PHE A 478 -54.67 -29.47 -26.70
CA PHE A 478 -55.64 -29.85 -27.73
C PHE A 478 -56.98 -29.16 -27.49
N GLY A 479 -57.58 -28.59 -28.54
CA GLY A 479 -58.89 -27.94 -28.49
C GLY A 479 -60.05 -28.94 -28.49
N GLY A 480 -61.24 -28.49 -28.10
CA GLY A 480 -62.46 -29.30 -28.12
C GLY A 480 -63.08 -29.40 -29.52
N GLN A 481 -63.74 -30.52 -29.82
CA GLN A 481 -64.45 -30.72 -31.07
C GLN A 481 -65.75 -29.92 -31.14
N GLY A 482 -66.17 -29.56 -32.36
CA GLY A 482 -67.50 -29.02 -32.63
C GLY A 482 -68.60 -30.09 -32.56
N GLY A 483 -69.83 -29.63 -32.39
CA GLY A 483 -71.01 -30.48 -32.27
C GLY A 483 -71.34 -31.12 -33.61
N SER A 484 -71.40 -32.44 -33.65
CA SER A 484 -71.91 -33.19 -34.80
C SER A 484 -73.44 -33.17 -34.81
N VAL A 485 -74.02 -33.30 -35.99
CA VAL A 485 -75.46 -33.35 -36.21
C VAL A 485 -75.83 -34.67 -36.88
N GLU A 486 -76.86 -35.34 -36.36
CA GLU A 486 -77.44 -36.54 -36.97
C GLU A 486 -78.96 -36.43 -37.05
N TYR A 487 -79.53 -36.71 -38.21
CA TYR A 487 -80.98 -36.74 -38.38
C TYR A 487 -81.35 -37.85 -39.36
N GLN A 488 -82.12 -38.83 -38.90
CA GLN A 488 -82.41 -40.06 -39.63
C GLN A 488 -81.10 -40.71 -40.13
N GLU A 489 -80.96 -40.95 -41.43
CA GLU A 489 -79.75 -41.56 -42.03
C GLU A 489 -78.66 -40.54 -42.40
N GLN A 490 -78.89 -39.24 -42.20
CA GLN A 490 -77.94 -38.18 -42.56
C GLN A 490 -77.06 -37.77 -41.38
N THR A 491 -75.76 -37.60 -41.64
CA THR A 491 -74.77 -37.17 -40.63
C THR A 491 -73.93 -36.02 -41.16
N ALA A 492 -73.77 -34.98 -40.34
CA ALA A 492 -72.80 -33.91 -40.54
C ALA A 492 -71.86 -33.88 -39.32
N LYS A 493 -70.55 -34.04 -39.55
CA LYS A 493 -69.55 -34.07 -38.48
C LYS A 493 -69.12 -32.66 -38.08
N GLY A 494 -69.02 -32.42 -36.78
CA GLY A 494 -68.39 -31.22 -36.25
C GLY A 494 -66.90 -31.23 -36.54
N GLY A 495 -66.31 -30.05 -36.63
CA GLY A 495 -64.88 -29.89 -36.83
C GLY A 495 -64.09 -30.45 -35.66
N LYS A 496 -62.94 -31.07 -35.94
CA LYS A 496 -62.01 -31.52 -34.90
C LYS A 496 -61.33 -30.32 -34.24
N GLY A 497 -61.01 -30.43 -32.95
CA GLY A 497 -60.18 -29.45 -32.27
C GLY A 497 -58.73 -29.48 -32.78
N GLY A 498 -58.03 -28.37 -32.61
CA GLY A 498 -56.62 -28.23 -33.00
C GLY A 498 -55.65 -28.81 -31.98
N HIS A 499 -54.37 -28.77 -32.33
CA HIS A 499 -53.25 -29.07 -31.45
C HIS A 499 -52.26 -27.92 -31.49
N SER A 500 -51.73 -27.55 -30.34
CA SER A 500 -50.59 -26.64 -30.27
C SER A 500 -49.58 -27.20 -29.30
N ASN A 501 -48.31 -27.16 -29.68
CA ASN A 501 -47.19 -27.58 -28.86
C ASN A 501 -46.15 -26.46 -28.81
N GLY A 502 -45.54 -26.23 -27.66
CA GLY A 502 -44.45 -25.27 -27.52
C GLY A 502 -43.68 -25.46 -26.23
N TYR A 503 -42.61 -24.70 -26.07
CA TYR A 503 -41.76 -24.78 -24.88
C TYR A 503 -41.64 -23.41 -24.24
N ALA A 504 -41.57 -23.38 -22.91
CA ALA A 504 -41.42 -22.16 -22.13
C ALA A 504 -40.36 -22.35 -21.04
N TYR A 505 -39.60 -21.29 -20.77
CA TYR A 505 -38.87 -21.17 -19.51
C TYR A 505 -39.86 -20.77 -18.42
N LEU A 506 -39.95 -21.58 -17.38
CA LEU A 506 -40.81 -21.31 -16.24
C LEU A 506 -39.99 -21.28 -14.96
N THR A 507 -40.29 -20.29 -14.12
CA THR A 507 -39.67 -20.11 -12.80
C THR A 507 -40.51 -20.82 -11.74
N LYS A 508 -39.86 -21.52 -10.81
CA LYS A 508 -40.47 -22.14 -9.63
C LYS A 508 -41.40 -21.14 -8.93
N GLY A 509 -42.58 -21.61 -8.53
CA GLY A 509 -43.61 -20.79 -7.88
C GLY A 509 -44.49 -19.96 -8.84
N THR A 510 -44.15 -19.87 -10.13
CA THR A 510 -45.02 -19.20 -11.12
C THR A 510 -46.35 -19.94 -11.21
N LYS A 511 -47.45 -19.20 -11.20
CA LYS A 511 -48.80 -19.74 -11.40
C LYS A 511 -49.18 -19.73 -12.88
N LEU A 512 -49.58 -20.88 -13.38
CA LEU A 512 -50.20 -21.05 -14.68
C LEU A 512 -51.67 -21.42 -14.51
N TYR A 513 -52.50 -20.92 -15.42
CA TYR A 513 -53.92 -21.21 -15.50
C TYR A 513 -54.21 -21.98 -16.79
N ILE A 514 -54.75 -23.18 -16.65
CA ILE A 514 -55.00 -24.11 -17.74
C ILE A 514 -56.51 -24.25 -17.93
N ALA A 515 -57.08 -23.60 -18.93
CA ALA A 515 -58.49 -23.77 -19.26
C ALA A 515 -58.63 -24.74 -20.43
N ILE A 516 -59.28 -25.87 -20.17
CA ILE A 516 -59.46 -26.94 -21.15
C ILE A 516 -60.74 -26.71 -21.96
N GLY A 517 -60.64 -26.72 -23.29
CA GLY A 517 -61.78 -26.52 -24.18
C GLY A 517 -62.79 -27.67 -24.11
N GLY A 518 -64.05 -27.36 -23.86
CA GLY A 518 -65.12 -28.36 -23.89
C GLY A 518 -65.47 -28.75 -25.32
N GLY A 519 -65.70 -30.03 -25.58
CA GLY A 519 -66.34 -30.46 -26.83
C GLY A 519 -67.81 -30.05 -26.84
N ALA A 520 -68.32 -29.58 -27.97
CA ALA A 520 -69.74 -29.32 -28.11
C ALA A 520 -70.53 -30.64 -28.25
N PRO A 521 -71.71 -30.75 -27.62
CA PRO A 521 -72.47 -31.99 -27.66
C PRO A 521 -73.01 -32.26 -29.07
N LYS A 522 -73.19 -33.54 -29.37
CA LYS A 522 -73.87 -33.99 -30.57
C LYS A 522 -75.37 -33.66 -30.49
N VAL A 523 -75.95 -33.23 -31.61
CA VAL A 523 -77.35 -32.80 -31.70
C VAL A 523 -78.11 -33.70 -32.68
N ALA A 524 -79.32 -34.13 -32.31
CA ALA A 524 -80.18 -34.98 -33.14
C ALA A 524 -81.57 -34.42 -33.48
N SER A 525 -81.84 -33.19 -33.01
CA SER A 525 -83.13 -32.52 -33.17
C SER A 525 -82.95 -31.00 -33.16
N VAL A 526 -84.03 -30.26 -33.41
CA VAL A 526 -84.01 -28.80 -33.29
C VAL A 526 -83.65 -28.42 -31.85
N SER A 527 -82.51 -27.75 -31.65
CA SER A 527 -81.99 -27.39 -30.34
C SER A 527 -81.32 -26.01 -30.37
N TYR A 528 -81.16 -25.41 -29.19
CA TYR A 528 -80.51 -24.12 -28.99
C TYR A 528 -79.55 -24.21 -27.79
N GLY A 529 -78.43 -23.50 -27.83
CA GLY A 529 -77.56 -23.30 -26.66
C GLY A 529 -76.52 -24.39 -26.42
N ASN A 530 -76.29 -25.29 -27.36
CA ASN A 530 -75.23 -26.29 -27.30
C ASN A 530 -73.91 -25.68 -27.78
N TYR A 531 -72.85 -25.65 -26.96
CA TYR A 531 -71.49 -25.21 -27.33
C TYR A 531 -70.42 -25.69 -26.34
N GLY A 532 -69.16 -25.61 -26.74
CA GLY A 532 -68.00 -25.97 -25.94
C GLY A 532 -67.56 -24.88 -24.96
N TYR A 533 -67.23 -25.27 -23.74
CA TYR A 533 -66.66 -24.39 -22.71
C TYR A 533 -65.31 -23.78 -23.14
N ASN A 534 -64.99 -22.58 -22.64
CA ASN A 534 -63.85 -21.75 -23.05
C ASN A 534 -63.90 -21.39 -24.55
N GLY A 535 -65.06 -20.89 -25.00
CA GLY A 535 -65.11 -20.05 -26.20
C GLY A 535 -65.87 -20.58 -27.43
N GLY A 536 -66.50 -21.75 -27.39
CA GLY A 536 -67.42 -22.13 -28.47
C GLY A 536 -68.64 -21.20 -28.55
N SER A 537 -69.17 -20.96 -29.76
CA SER A 537 -70.47 -20.29 -29.93
C SER A 537 -71.61 -21.30 -30.05
N SER A 538 -72.81 -20.89 -29.65
CA SER A 538 -74.00 -21.74 -29.66
C SER A 538 -74.41 -22.13 -31.09
N GLY A 539 -74.89 -23.36 -31.26
CA GLY A 539 -75.71 -23.72 -32.42
C GLY A 539 -77.19 -23.37 -32.18
N SER A 540 -77.88 -22.94 -33.23
CA SER A 540 -79.31 -22.65 -33.23
C SER A 540 -79.97 -23.31 -34.43
N SER A 541 -80.78 -24.33 -34.21
CA SER A 541 -81.55 -25.01 -35.25
C SER A 541 -82.80 -24.22 -35.62
N TYR A 542 -83.24 -24.29 -36.88
CA TYR A 542 -84.42 -23.55 -37.36
C TYR A 542 -85.34 -24.44 -38.18
N ALA A 543 -86.62 -24.45 -37.81
CA ALA A 543 -87.67 -25.18 -38.50
C ALA A 543 -88.69 -24.19 -39.08
N THR A 544 -88.84 -24.17 -40.41
CA THR A 544 -89.80 -23.31 -41.13
C THR A 544 -90.37 -24.04 -42.34
N THR A 545 -91.59 -23.67 -42.75
CA THR A 545 -92.17 -24.09 -44.03
C THR A 545 -91.75 -23.19 -45.20
N ASN A 546 -91.02 -22.10 -44.95
CA ASN A 546 -90.57 -21.14 -45.96
C ASN A 546 -89.34 -21.67 -46.73
N THR A 547 -89.43 -21.78 -48.05
CA THR A 547 -88.37 -22.28 -48.93
C THR A 547 -87.16 -21.33 -49.07
N SER A 548 -87.29 -20.08 -48.62
CA SER A 548 -86.23 -19.07 -48.67
C SER A 548 -85.11 -19.30 -47.65
N TYR A 549 -85.40 -20.05 -46.58
CA TYR A 549 -84.43 -20.42 -45.55
C TYR A 549 -84.47 -21.93 -45.31
N PRO A 550 -83.35 -22.66 -45.42
CA PRO A 550 -83.38 -24.10 -45.28
C PRO A 550 -83.64 -24.50 -43.82
N GLN A 551 -84.59 -25.42 -43.65
CA GLN A 551 -84.74 -26.14 -42.39
C GLN A 551 -83.41 -26.81 -42.03
N SER A 552 -82.89 -26.52 -40.85
CA SER A 552 -81.55 -26.96 -40.47
C SER A 552 -81.45 -27.36 -39.00
N ILE A 553 -80.66 -28.39 -38.75
CA ILE A 553 -80.19 -28.74 -37.42
C ILE A 553 -78.72 -28.33 -37.34
N ASN A 554 -78.37 -27.58 -36.31
CA ASN A 554 -77.07 -26.94 -36.20
C ASN A 554 -76.39 -27.29 -34.88
N GLY A 555 -75.13 -27.69 -34.96
CA GLY A 555 -74.25 -27.97 -33.82
C GLY A 555 -73.55 -26.70 -33.31
N GLY A 556 -73.14 -26.73 -32.06
CA GLY A 556 -72.28 -25.70 -31.47
C GLY A 556 -70.81 -25.81 -31.85
N GLY A 557 -70.07 -24.73 -31.69
CA GLY A 557 -68.62 -24.75 -31.79
C GLY A 557 -67.98 -25.35 -30.54
N GLY A 558 -66.87 -26.07 -30.72
CA GLY A 558 -66.01 -26.55 -29.64
C GLY A 558 -65.21 -25.43 -29.01
N GLY A 559 -64.80 -25.61 -27.76
CA GLY A 559 -63.99 -24.67 -27.00
C GLY A 559 -62.50 -24.73 -27.33
N CYS A 560 -61.78 -23.64 -27.08
CA CYS A 560 -60.32 -23.65 -27.15
C CYS A 560 -59.71 -24.15 -25.84
N THR A 561 -58.52 -24.75 -25.92
CA THR A 561 -57.68 -25.02 -24.74
C THR A 561 -56.57 -23.99 -24.71
N HIS A 562 -56.36 -23.33 -23.57
CA HIS A 562 -55.26 -22.38 -23.42
C HIS A 562 -54.55 -22.49 -22.08
N ILE A 563 -53.28 -22.09 -22.09
CA ILE A 563 -52.47 -21.93 -20.88
C ILE A 563 -51.99 -20.48 -20.83
N GLY A 564 -52.12 -19.84 -19.68
CA GLY A 564 -51.68 -18.47 -19.45
C GLY A 564 -51.28 -18.19 -18.00
N THR A 565 -50.84 -16.98 -17.73
CA THR A 565 -50.45 -16.48 -16.40
C THR A 565 -51.53 -15.65 -15.73
N LYS A 566 -52.69 -15.48 -16.38
CA LYS A 566 -53.87 -14.79 -15.85
C LYS A 566 -55.01 -15.78 -15.66
N ALA A 567 -55.69 -15.70 -14.52
CA ALA A 567 -56.83 -16.56 -14.20
C ALA A 567 -58.04 -16.29 -15.12
N GLY A 568 -58.78 -17.36 -15.41
CA GLY A 568 -60.05 -17.32 -16.13
C GLY A 568 -60.01 -17.91 -17.53
N ASP A 569 -61.14 -17.78 -18.22
CA ASP A 569 -61.32 -18.20 -19.61
C ASP A 569 -60.60 -17.24 -20.57
N LEU A 570 -60.29 -17.69 -21.78
CA LEU A 570 -59.59 -16.89 -22.80
C LEU A 570 -60.35 -15.61 -23.17
N LYS A 571 -61.70 -15.63 -23.07
CA LYS A 571 -62.56 -14.44 -23.26
C LYS A 571 -62.29 -13.28 -22.30
N SER A 572 -61.63 -13.53 -21.18
CA SER A 572 -61.27 -12.50 -20.19
C SER A 572 -59.96 -11.78 -20.53
N VAL A 573 -59.26 -12.25 -21.59
CA VAL A 573 -58.05 -11.63 -22.12
C VAL A 573 -58.44 -10.50 -23.08
N THR A 574 -57.67 -9.42 -23.01
CA THR A 574 -57.77 -8.27 -23.93
C THR A 574 -56.47 -8.15 -24.70
N TYR A 575 -56.42 -7.30 -25.73
CA TYR A 575 -55.15 -7.00 -26.43
C TYR A 575 -54.04 -6.54 -25.49
N ALA A 576 -54.38 -5.71 -24.50
CA ALA A 576 -53.42 -5.22 -23.51
C ALA A 576 -52.88 -6.33 -22.59
N SER A 577 -53.62 -7.43 -22.43
CA SER A 577 -53.21 -8.58 -21.62
C SER A 577 -52.88 -9.81 -22.47
N LEU A 578 -52.69 -9.68 -23.79
CA LEU A 578 -52.39 -10.83 -24.66
C LEU A 578 -51.06 -11.51 -24.26
N ALA A 579 -50.11 -10.73 -23.72
CA ALA A 579 -48.84 -11.24 -23.20
C ALA A 579 -49.02 -12.25 -22.04
N THR A 580 -50.19 -12.33 -21.41
CA THR A 580 -50.47 -13.34 -20.37
C THR A 580 -50.88 -14.69 -20.95
N VAL A 581 -51.06 -14.81 -22.26
CA VAL A 581 -51.40 -16.08 -22.94
C VAL A 581 -50.12 -16.71 -23.47
N LEU A 582 -49.86 -17.95 -23.07
CA LEU A 582 -48.69 -18.70 -23.52
C LEU A 582 -49.00 -19.46 -24.81
N ILE A 583 -50.06 -20.27 -24.79
CA ILE A 583 -50.41 -21.18 -25.89
C ILE A 583 -51.93 -21.39 -25.97
N VAL A 584 -52.47 -21.52 -27.19
CA VAL A 584 -53.87 -21.83 -27.46
C VAL A 584 -53.98 -22.91 -28.55
N ALA A 585 -54.81 -23.92 -28.33
CA ALA A 585 -55.32 -24.81 -29.37
C ALA A 585 -56.80 -24.49 -29.64
N GLY A 586 -57.13 -24.13 -30.88
CA GLY A 586 -58.48 -23.75 -31.28
C GLY A 586 -59.46 -24.92 -31.26
N GLY A 587 -60.72 -24.65 -30.95
CA GLY A 587 -61.84 -25.58 -31.05
C GLY A 587 -62.42 -25.65 -32.45
N GLY A 588 -63.02 -26.79 -32.80
CA GLY A 588 -63.65 -27.00 -34.11
C GLY A 588 -65.03 -26.36 -34.22
N GLY A 589 -65.43 -26.00 -35.44
CA GLY A 589 -66.75 -25.46 -35.74
C GLY A 589 -67.87 -26.50 -35.67
N GLY A 590 -69.08 -26.08 -35.36
CA GLY A 590 -70.28 -26.92 -35.33
C GLY A 590 -70.74 -27.31 -36.72
N ALA A 591 -71.27 -28.54 -36.85
CA ALA A 591 -71.84 -29.00 -38.12
C ALA A 591 -73.21 -28.36 -38.40
N SER A 592 -73.62 -28.38 -39.66
CA SER A 592 -74.99 -28.05 -40.05
C SER A 592 -75.56 -29.12 -40.98
N LEU A 593 -76.83 -29.46 -40.77
CA LEU A 593 -77.54 -30.40 -41.61
C LEU A 593 -78.83 -29.78 -42.11
N GLN A 594 -78.94 -29.61 -43.43
CA GLN A 594 -80.16 -29.15 -44.09
C GLN A 594 -81.01 -30.37 -44.46
N TYR A 595 -81.71 -30.93 -43.48
CA TYR A 595 -82.37 -32.24 -43.60
C TYR A 595 -83.44 -32.29 -44.71
N ALA A 596 -84.15 -31.19 -44.96
CA ALA A 596 -85.12 -31.09 -46.05
C ALA A 596 -84.48 -31.09 -47.46
N LYS A 597 -83.18 -30.76 -47.55
CA LYS A 597 -82.40 -30.73 -48.81
C LYS A 597 -81.38 -31.86 -48.93
N GLY A 598 -81.18 -32.65 -47.88
CA GLY A 598 -80.17 -33.72 -47.86
C GLY A 598 -78.71 -33.23 -47.87
N VAL A 599 -78.44 -31.99 -47.43
CA VAL A 599 -77.09 -31.40 -47.48
C VAL A 599 -76.43 -31.45 -46.11
N SER A 600 -75.33 -32.19 -46.00
CA SER A 600 -74.45 -32.24 -44.82
C SER A 600 -73.30 -31.25 -44.96
N ASN A 601 -73.21 -30.29 -44.04
CA ASN A 601 -72.12 -29.33 -43.95
C ASN A 601 -71.26 -29.65 -42.73
N HIS A 602 -70.02 -30.05 -42.98
CA HIS A 602 -69.06 -30.41 -41.94
C HIS A 602 -68.45 -29.15 -41.32
N GLY A 603 -68.35 -29.11 -39.99
CA GLY A 603 -67.71 -28.00 -39.30
C GLY A 603 -66.22 -27.92 -39.60
N GLY A 604 -65.66 -26.72 -39.67
CA GLY A 604 -64.23 -26.54 -39.92
C GLY A 604 -63.38 -26.94 -38.71
N ALA A 605 -62.24 -27.60 -38.94
CA ALA A 605 -61.26 -27.90 -37.90
C ALA A 605 -60.69 -26.65 -37.20
N GLY A 606 -60.51 -26.72 -35.88
CA GLY A 606 -59.79 -25.70 -35.09
C GLY A 606 -58.28 -25.94 -35.08
N GLY A 607 -57.50 -24.93 -34.68
CA GLY A 607 -56.03 -24.96 -34.63
C GLY A 607 -55.37 -24.24 -35.80
N GLY A 608 -54.03 -24.31 -35.90
CA GLY A 608 -53.27 -23.63 -36.96
C GLY A 608 -53.17 -22.11 -36.80
N GLU A 609 -52.36 -21.46 -37.64
CA GLU A 609 -52.34 -19.99 -37.76
C GLU A 609 -53.71 -19.43 -38.18
N ASN A 610 -54.43 -20.23 -38.95
CA ASN A 610 -55.84 -20.08 -39.26
C ASN A 610 -56.52 -21.40 -38.93
N GLY A 611 -57.76 -21.38 -38.45
CA GLY A 611 -58.62 -22.57 -38.46
C GLY A 611 -59.01 -22.94 -39.90
N GLU A 612 -59.83 -23.97 -40.02
CA GLU A 612 -60.47 -24.35 -41.28
C GLU A 612 -61.82 -23.65 -41.43
N ASN A 613 -62.14 -23.23 -42.65
CA ASN A 613 -63.42 -22.62 -42.98
C ASN A 613 -64.56 -23.63 -42.80
N GLY A 614 -65.75 -23.15 -42.45
CA GLY A 614 -66.95 -23.97 -42.45
C GLY A 614 -67.40 -24.31 -43.88
N SER A 615 -67.93 -25.52 -44.06
CA SER A 615 -68.67 -25.93 -45.25
C SER A 615 -69.80 -24.94 -45.55
N GLY A 616 -69.71 -24.29 -46.72
CA GLY A 616 -70.65 -23.26 -47.14
C GLY A 616 -70.16 -21.82 -46.97
N GLY A 617 -68.97 -21.58 -46.40
CA GLY A 617 -68.26 -20.30 -46.52
C GLY A 617 -68.02 -19.51 -45.24
N ALA A 618 -68.31 -20.07 -44.06
CA ALA A 618 -67.95 -19.42 -42.79
C ALA A 618 -66.43 -19.30 -42.68
N LEU A 619 -65.94 -18.10 -42.37
CA LEU A 619 -64.51 -17.82 -42.28
C LEU A 619 -63.92 -18.33 -40.97
N ALA A 620 -62.77 -19.00 -41.07
CA ALA A 620 -62.00 -19.45 -39.92
C ALA A 620 -61.46 -18.28 -39.08
N GLY A 621 -61.27 -18.56 -37.80
CA GLY A 621 -60.46 -17.71 -36.93
C GLY A 621 -59.02 -17.67 -37.43
N ARG A 622 -58.36 -16.52 -37.28
CA ARG A 622 -56.97 -16.29 -37.70
C ARG A 622 -56.15 -15.76 -36.53
N GLN A 623 -54.84 -15.90 -36.52
CA GLN A 623 -53.98 -15.28 -35.49
C GLN A 623 -53.97 -13.74 -35.48
N THR A 624 -54.60 -13.11 -36.48
CA THR A 624 -54.84 -11.68 -36.57
C THR A 624 -56.35 -11.41 -36.61
N SER A 625 -56.80 -10.28 -36.07
CA SER A 625 -58.23 -9.94 -36.07
C SER A 625 -58.80 -9.89 -37.47
N ASN A 626 -59.96 -10.52 -37.67
CA ASN A 626 -60.73 -10.44 -38.90
C ASN A 626 -61.87 -9.40 -38.81
N SER A 627 -61.92 -8.59 -37.74
CA SER A 627 -62.97 -7.59 -37.48
C SER A 627 -62.38 -6.19 -37.22
N ALA A 628 -63.08 -5.16 -37.70
CA ALA A 628 -62.77 -3.74 -37.45
C ALA A 628 -63.07 -3.30 -36.00
N ALA A 629 -63.77 -4.11 -35.21
CA ALA A 629 -64.00 -3.86 -33.79
C ALA A 629 -62.80 -4.30 -32.96
N THR A 630 -62.22 -3.38 -32.19
CA THR A 630 -61.08 -3.59 -31.28
C THR A 630 -61.40 -4.49 -30.07
N THR A 631 -62.65 -4.95 -29.93
CA THR A 631 -63.10 -5.92 -28.92
C THR A 631 -63.01 -7.36 -29.44
N SER A 632 -61.94 -7.68 -30.17
CA SER A 632 -61.80 -8.96 -30.86
C SER A 632 -61.96 -10.15 -29.93
N LEU A 633 -62.74 -11.12 -30.39
CA LEU A 633 -63.27 -12.26 -29.66
C LEU A 633 -62.18 -13.29 -29.31
N PHE A 634 -61.28 -12.96 -28.36
CA PHE A 634 -60.40 -13.97 -27.75
C PHE A 634 -61.27 -15.04 -27.10
N GLY A 635 -60.97 -16.30 -27.37
CA GLY A 635 -61.78 -17.42 -26.90
C GLY A 635 -63.06 -17.60 -27.70
N TYR A 636 -63.87 -16.58 -27.94
CA TYR A 636 -65.22 -16.72 -28.49
C TYR A 636 -65.29 -16.96 -30.01
N GLY A 637 -66.04 -17.98 -30.41
CA GLY A 637 -66.68 -18.05 -31.72
C GLY A 637 -67.69 -16.90 -31.88
N GLU A 638 -67.88 -16.42 -33.10
CA GLU A 638 -68.83 -15.34 -33.39
C GLU A 638 -70.24 -15.73 -32.89
N SER A 639 -71.01 -14.79 -32.34
CA SER A 639 -72.40 -15.05 -31.93
C SER A 639 -73.29 -13.95 -32.49
N THR A 640 -74.45 -14.35 -32.99
CA THR A 640 -75.34 -13.46 -33.73
C THR A 640 -76.79 -13.79 -33.40
N ASN A 641 -77.64 -12.76 -33.30
CA ASN A 641 -79.07 -12.90 -33.10
C ASN A 641 -79.79 -12.92 -34.45
N TYR A 642 -79.56 -13.96 -35.25
CA TYR A 642 -80.28 -14.11 -36.52
C TYR A 642 -81.70 -14.67 -36.29
N SER A 643 -82.65 -14.23 -37.10
CA SER A 643 -84.02 -14.78 -37.14
C SER A 643 -84.11 -16.16 -37.82
N TYR A 644 -82.97 -16.78 -38.15
CA TYR A 644 -82.81 -18.05 -38.86
C TYR A 644 -81.67 -18.88 -38.26
N GLY A 645 -81.61 -20.18 -38.60
CA GLY A 645 -80.68 -21.13 -37.99
C GLY A 645 -79.21 -20.89 -38.33
N TYR A 646 -78.33 -21.17 -37.37
CA TYR A 646 -76.88 -21.00 -37.49
C TYR A 646 -76.10 -22.09 -36.73
N ALA A 647 -74.95 -22.48 -37.29
CA ALA A 647 -73.99 -23.39 -36.63
C ALA A 647 -72.86 -22.59 -35.97
N GLY A 648 -72.48 -22.99 -34.76
CA GLY A 648 -71.53 -22.26 -33.95
C GLY A 648 -70.10 -22.36 -34.48
N GLY A 649 -69.39 -21.24 -34.61
CA GLY A 649 -67.94 -21.22 -34.78
C GLY A 649 -67.19 -21.67 -33.53
N GLY A 650 -66.07 -22.36 -33.73
CA GLY A 650 -65.20 -22.87 -32.66
C GLY A 650 -64.37 -21.77 -32.01
N GLY A 651 -64.03 -21.95 -30.73
CA GLY A 651 -63.20 -20.99 -29.99
C GLY A 651 -61.74 -21.01 -30.42
N GLY A 652 -60.98 -19.95 -30.16
CA GLY A 652 -59.56 -19.88 -30.50
C GLY A 652 -58.90 -18.63 -29.97
N LEU A 653 -57.64 -18.37 -30.35
CA LEU A 653 -57.11 -17.01 -30.15
C LEU A 653 -58.05 -16.01 -30.83
N TYR A 654 -58.47 -16.30 -32.05
CA TYR A 654 -59.69 -15.73 -32.58
C TYR A 654 -60.61 -16.89 -32.92
N GLY A 655 -61.87 -16.80 -32.50
CA GLY A 655 -62.85 -17.83 -32.83
C GLY A 655 -63.24 -17.81 -34.31
N GLY A 656 -63.77 -18.94 -34.77
CA GLY A 656 -64.35 -19.06 -36.09
C GLY A 656 -65.69 -18.34 -36.19
N SER A 657 -66.04 -17.93 -37.41
CA SER A 657 -67.36 -17.38 -37.70
C SER A 657 -68.45 -18.46 -37.67
N VAL A 658 -69.69 -18.02 -37.42
CA VAL A 658 -70.88 -18.86 -37.49
C VAL A 658 -71.25 -19.20 -38.92
N GLY A 659 -71.73 -20.41 -39.14
CA GLY A 659 -72.35 -20.81 -40.41
C GLY A 659 -73.80 -20.37 -40.44
N GLN A 660 -74.22 -19.59 -41.44
CA GLN A 660 -75.59 -19.07 -41.54
C GLN A 660 -76.42 -19.86 -42.54
N GLY A 661 -77.73 -19.96 -42.32
CA GLY A 661 -78.66 -20.48 -43.33
C GLY A 661 -78.34 -21.91 -43.74
N GLY A 662 -77.96 -22.75 -42.77
CA GLY A 662 -77.62 -24.15 -43.01
C GLY A 662 -76.17 -24.42 -43.44
N GLN A 663 -75.29 -23.42 -43.39
CA GLN A 663 -73.82 -23.59 -43.47
C GLN A 663 -73.27 -24.04 -42.11
N SER A 664 -72.10 -24.68 -42.10
CA SER A 664 -71.44 -25.06 -40.85
C SER A 664 -70.55 -23.94 -40.28
N GLY A 665 -70.28 -24.01 -38.98
CA GLY A 665 -69.35 -23.09 -38.32
C GLY A 665 -67.91 -23.38 -38.70
N ALA A 666 -67.08 -22.35 -38.66
CA ALA A 666 -65.64 -22.46 -38.89
C ALA A 666 -64.87 -22.77 -37.60
N GLY A 667 -63.66 -23.30 -37.72
CA GLY A 667 -62.79 -23.53 -36.58
C GLY A 667 -62.08 -22.26 -36.10
N GLY A 668 -61.76 -22.20 -34.81
CA GLY A 668 -60.95 -21.12 -34.25
C GLY A 668 -59.45 -21.37 -34.43
N SER A 669 -58.65 -20.30 -34.42
CA SER A 669 -57.19 -20.40 -34.58
C SER A 669 -56.48 -20.91 -33.33
N GLY A 670 -55.30 -21.48 -33.51
CA GLY A 670 -54.32 -21.67 -32.44
C GLY A 670 -53.49 -20.40 -32.19
N TYR A 671 -52.62 -20.46 -31.19
CA TYR A 671 -51.63 -19.43 -30.86
C TYR A 671 -50.43 -20.03 -30.15
N ILE A 672 -49.24 -19.62 -30.57
CA ILE A 672 -47.95 -20.02 -29.99
C ILE A 672 -47.05 -18.81 -29.73
N GLY A 673 -47.59 -17.58 -29.81
CA GLY A 673 -46.79 -16.36 -29.68
C GLY A 673 -46.21 -16.12 -28.29
N GLY A 674 -46.79 -16.74 -27.24
CA GLY A 674 -46.22 -16.73 -25.90
C GLY A 674 -45.19 -17.84 -25.65
N VAL A 675 -44.96 -18.73 -26.62
CA VAL A 675 -43.98 -19.82 -26.59
C VAL A 675 -43.23 -19.94 -27.92
N PRO A 676 -42.54 -18.88 -28.39
CA PRO A 676 -41.81 -18.93 -29.66
C PRO A 676 -40.71 -20.00 -29.62
N SER A 677 -40.37 -20.56 -30.78
CA SER A 677 -39.28 -21.54 -30.87
C SER A 677 -37.94 -20.94 -30.46
N PHE A 678 -37.09 -21.72 -29.78
CA PHE A 678 -35.77 -21.27 -29.35
C PHE A 678 -34.74 -22.42 -29.35
N SER A 679 -33.45 -22.06 -29.28
CA SER A 679 -32.34 -23.01 -29.17
C SER A 679 -31.57 -22.79 -27.88
N ARG A 680 -31.24 -23.86 -27.15
CA ARG A 680 -30.38 -23.81 -25.95
C ARG A 680 -29.53 -25.06 -25.86
N ASN A 681 -28.26 -24.91 -25.46
CA ASN A 681 -27.31 -26.02 -25.30
C ASN A 681 -27.29 -26.96 -26.52
N LYS A 682 -27.29 -26.37 -27.73
CA LYS A 682 -27.34 -27.08 -29.03
C LYS A 682 -28.61 -27.92 -29.26
N LYS A 683 -29.64 -27.80 -28.43
CA LYS A 683 -30.97 -28.40 -28.60
C LYS A 683 -31.98 -27.36 -29.09
N TYR A 684 -32.74 -27.71 -30.12
CA TYR A 684 -33.81 -26.88 -30.68
C TYR A 684 -35.17 -27.26 -30.06
N TYR A 685 -35.95 -26.26 -29.65
CA TYR A 685 -37.26 -26.39 -29.04
C TYR A 685 -38.31 -25.75 -29.97
N PRO A 686 -39.02 -26.55 -30.78
CA PRO A 686 -39.97 -26.04 -31.76
C PRO A 686 -41.30 -25.63 -31.10
N ALA A 687 -42.04 -24.75 -31.77
CA ALA A 687 -43.41 -24.43 -31.46
C ALA A 687 -44.27 -24.64 -32.71
N THR A 688 -45.39 -25.33 -32.57
CA THR A 688 -46.26 -25.73 -33.68
C THR A 688 -47.72 -25.54 -33.30
N THR A 689 -48.55 -25.27 -34.31
CA THR A 689 -49.99 -25.33 -34.19
C THR A 689 -50.58 -25.95 -35.45
N GLU A 690 -51.45 -26.93 -35.27
CA GLU A 690 -51.99 -27.75 -36.34
C GLU A 690 -53.51 -27.84 -36.24
N GLN A 691 -54.17 -27.89 -37.40
CA GLN A 691 -55.62 -28.06 -37.49
C GLN A 691 -56.03 -29.52 -37.24
N GLY A 692 -57.18 -29.71 -36.58
CA GLY A 692 -57.99 -30.93 -36.69
C GLY A 692 -57.40 -32.20 -36.09
N LYS A 693 -56.72 -32.09 -34.94
CA LYS A 693 -56.00 -33.18 -34.28
C LYS A 693 -56.74 -33.83 -33.11
N ASN A 694 -57.87 -33.28 -32.66
CA ASN A 694 -58.57 -33.79 -31.48
C ASN A 694 -60.07 -34.02 -31.67
N GLU A 695 -60.54 -35.16 -31.18
CA GLU A 695 -61.96 -35.50 -31.02
C GLU A 695 -62.32 -35.48 -29.53
N GLY A 696 -63.56 -35.13 -29.23
CA GLY A 696 -64.08 -34.98 -27.88
C GLY A 696 -63.65 -33.68 -27.21
N ASN A 697 -63.48 -33.74 -25.89
CA ASN A 697 -62.99 -32.61 -25.10
C ASN A 697 -61.50 -32.36 -25.37
N GLY A 698 -61.08 -31.12 -25.16
CA GLY A 698 -59.67 -30.77 -25.13
C GLY A 698 -58.93 -31.46 -23.98
N LYS A 699 -57.61 -31.33 -24.00
CA LYS A 699 -56.70 -31.81 -22.96
C LYS A 699 -55.42 -30.97 -22.99
N ALA A 700 -54.70 -30.95 -21.87
CA ALA A 700 -53.39 -30.33 -21.80
C ALA A 700 -52.41 -31.24 -21.05
N THR A 701 -51.14 -31.19 -21.46
CA THR A 701 -50.02 -31.81 -20.75
C THR A 701 -48.93 -30.76 -20.55
N ILE A 702 -48.39 -30.72 -19.34
CA ILE A 702 -47.18 -29.96 -19.02
C ILE A 702 -46.09 -30.97 -18.65
N THR A 703 -44.95 -30.93 -19.34
CA THR A 703 -43.83 -31.84 -19.11
C THR A 703 -42.56 -31.06 -18.81
N TYR A 704 -41.87 -31.37 -17.71
CA TYR A 704 -40.54 -30.84 -17.44
C TYR A 704 -39.52 -31.51 -18.37
N VAL A 705 -38.69 -30.72 -19.04
CA VAL A 705 -37.80 -31.23 -20.11
C VAL A 705 -36.33 -31.10 -19.75
N ALA A 706 -35.95 -30.01 -19.09
CA ALA A 706 -34.57 -29.73 -18.73
C ALA A 706 -34.49 -28.67 -17.63
N CYS A 707 -33.45 -28.75 -16.79
CA CYS A 707 -33.10 -27.70 -15.84
C CYS A 707 -32.60 -26.44 -16.53
N VAL A 708 -32.64 -25.31 -15.81
CA VAL A 708 -32.18 -24.01 -16.30
C VAL A 708 -31.10 -23.44 -15.43
#